data_AF-A0A424LXP6-F1
#
_entry.id   AF-A0A424LXP6-F1
#
_cell.length_a   1.000
_cell.length_b   1.000
_cell.length_c   1.000
_cell.angle_alpha   90.00
_cell.angle_beta   90.00
_cell.angle_gamma   90.00
#
_symmetry.space_group_name_H-M   'P 1'
#
loop_
_entity.id
_entity.type
_entity.pdbx_description
1 polymer ?
#
loop_
_entity_poly.entity_id
_entity_poly.type
_entity_poly.pdbx_seq_one_letter_code
_entity_poly.pdbx_strand_id
1 'polypeptide(L)'
;MNLYPYDCECYPNIFTLDIKELHTGRWWLFEISDRRNDSDALREFLADLHNTPNVWMVGFNNIHYDYELVHHFMVNLNGQADAMAMYTKSCQIFQDTDYRSVWASDRLIPQIDLYLVHHFNNKARSTSLKALQFQMRLPNIQDLPYTPGSYLTHEEADKLIEYNHKDRDDTESFLIESKDAILFRKQLSDQYNRDFMNHNDGKIGKDYFIMKLTEMGYNTKVNGQLVQTFRPFIRLSDAVFDWIQFTRPQFQAVKQWFQQQEITETKGVFTEIPEHQLGDVAQYATMKKKRVRVSEDEPINLPCWEERAKTTPARYKCFNQAKTLNVVVDGFQFDFGVGGIHGSLHRTAVHEDEYFTIIDLDVASYYPNLAISNRVYPEHLGEQFCDIYSDVYEQRKTAKKAGQDAIQAMLKLALNSVYGDSNSVYSPFYDPLYTMTITINGQLLLCLLAERLMYIPELKMIQINTDGLTVKIPRQYVHMLKQVWADWEKETGLVLEDAVYKSMFIRDVNNYLAVGVDDSVKRKGAYNHISPVDTNYKAKERLDWSKDSSALVVPKAAEAYLVRGIPLREFITQHTDIFDFMLREKVPKTMRIELMNPDGSYEQVQNTTRYYVAKGGRPMFKVMPPLEQGGKERRNGICAGWMVQECNNMMNVTLPIDYEYYVSEAKKLIELSL
;
A
#
# COMPACT_ATOMS: atom_id res chain seq x y z
N MET A 1 14.58 16.52 21.36
CA MET A 1 14.82 16.56 19.91
C MET A 1 14.18 17.84 19.43
N ASN A 2 14.97 18.71 18.80
CA ASN A 2 14.51 19.99 18.29
C ASN A 2 14.27 19.81 16.79
N LEU A 3 13.01 19.95 16.37
CA LEU A 3 12.56 19.66 15.02
C LEU A 3 12.32 20.96 14.27
N TYR A 4 12.88 21.03 13.06
CA TYR A 4 12.78 22.19 12.19
C TYR A 4 12.17 21.81 10.84
N PRO A 5 10.82 21.76 10.71
CA PRO A 5 10.19 21.65 9.40
C PRO A 5 10.63 22.78 8.48
N TYR A 6 11.01 22.43 7.25
CA TYR A 6 11.48 23.36 6.23
C TYR A 6 11.10 22.92 4.82
N ASP A 7 11.14 23.86 3.90
CA ASP A 7 10.89 23.66 2.46
C ASP A 7 11.71 24.68 1.65
N CYS A 8 12.15 24.33 0.44
CA CYS A 8 12.92 25.21 -0.44
C CYS A 8 12.24 25.39 -1.81
N GLU A 9 12.28 26.60 -2.36
CA GLU A 9 11.93 26.86 -3.75
C GLU A 9 13.15 27.38 -4.53
N CYS A 10 13.30 26.94 -5.80
CA CYS A 10 14.49 27.25 -6.59
C CYS A 10 14.17 27.47 -8.07
N TYR A 11 14.42 28.70 -8.51
CA TYR A 11 14.26 29.21 -9.88
C TYR A 11 15.53 29.96 -10.31
N PRO A 12 15.73 30.20 -11.62
CA PRO A 12 16.94 30.85 -12.14
C PRO A 12 17.33 32.18 -11.46
N ASN A 13 16.35 32.95 -10.99
CA ASN A 13 16.54 34.26 -10.38
C ASN A 13 16.05 34.37 -8.93
N ILE A 14 15.58 33.29 -8.31
CA ILE A 14 15.23 33.27 -6.89
C ILE A 14 15.43 31.88 -6.26
N PHE A 15 16.04 31.85 -5.07
CA PHE A 15 16.05 30.72 -4.16
C PHE A 15 15.46 31.17 -2.82
N THR A 16 14.59 30.35 -2.24
CA THR A 16 14.04 30.58 -0.90
C THR A 16 14.20 29.35 -0.02
N LEU A 17 14.40 29.58 1.28
CA LEU A 17 14.32 28.58 2.32
C LEU A 17 13.42 29.11 3.44
N ASP A 18 12.29 28.46 3.65
CA ASP A 18 11.39 28.73 4.78
C ASP A 18 11.54 27.61 5.82
N ILE A 19 11.78 27.98 7.07
CA ILE A 19 12.03 27.05 8.18
C ILE A 19 11.41 27.53 9.48
N LYS A 20 10.88 26.59 10.27
CA LYS A 20 10.26 26.87 11.57
C LYS A 20 10.80 25.94 12.64
N GLU A 21 11.01 26.46 13.85
CA GLU A 21 11.22 25.63 15.03
C GLU A 21 9.87 25.16 15.58
N LEU A 22 9.63 23.84 15.58
CA LEU A 22 8.33 23.25 15.95
C LEU A 22 7.88 23.60 17.38
N HIS A 23 8.80 23.72 18.33
CA HIS A 23 8.44 23.92 19.74
C HIS A 23 8.04 25.35 20.07
N THR A 24 8.80 26.34 19.58
CA THR A 24 8.57 27.76 19.88
C THR A 24 7.64 28.41 18.86
N GLY A 25 7.47 27.80 17.69
CA GLY A 25 6.76 28.37 16.55
C GLY A 25 7.51 29.51 15.86
N ARG A 26 8.74 29.81 16.30
CA ARG A 26 9.59 30.81 15.64
C ARG A 26 9.95 30.31 14.25
N TRP A 27 9.89 31.19 13.26
CA TRP A 27 10.20 30.86 11.88
C TRP A 27 11.09 31.92 11.23
N TRP A 28 11.74 31.50 10.15
CA TRP A 28 12.68 32.28 9.37
C TRP A 28 12.45 32.01 7.88
N LEU A 29 12.56 33.06 7.08
CA LEU A 29 12.55 32.98 5.62
C LEU A 29 13.83 33.66 5.13
N PHE A 30 14.56 32.94 4.28
CA PHE A 30 15.74 33.44 3.61
C PHE A 30 15.48 33.51 2.12
N GLU A 31 15.75 34.68 1.52
CA GLU A 31 15.63 34.92 0.09
C GLU A 31 17.00 35.21 -0.50
N ILE A 32 17.35 34.52 -1.59
CA ILE A 32 18.51 34.81 -2.44
C ILE A 32 17.98 35.06 -3.85
N SER A 33 17.95 36.31 -4.26
CA SER A 33 17.43 36.81 -5.54
C SER A 33 18.20 38.06 -5.98
N ASP A 34 17.80 38.64 -7.10
CA ASP A 34 18.29 39.94 -7.57
C ASP A 34 17.84 41.12 -6.69
N ARG A 35 16.76 40.96 -5.92
CA ARG A 35 16.21 42.00 -5.03
C ARG A 35 16.61 41.88 -3.56
N ARG A 36 16.96 40.68 -3.09
CA ARG A 36 17.34 40.40 -1.70
C ARG A 36 18.32 39.24 -1.64
N ASN A 37 19.42 39.39 -0.91
CA ASN A 37 20.39 38.31 -0.73
C ASN A 37 20.69 38.10 0.75
N ASP A 38 20.02 37.11 1.33
CA ASP A 38 20.17 36.72 2.73
C ASP A 38 21.26 35.65 2.94
N SER A 39 22.19 35.45 1.99
CA SER A 39 23.22 34.39 2.09
C SER A 39 23.99 34.44 3.41
N ASP A 40 24.41 35.62 3.88
CA ASP A 40 25.13 35.74 5.15
C ASP A 40 24.28 35.28 6.34
N ALA A 41 23.03 35.74 6.43
CA ALA A 41 22.11 35.38 7.49
C ALA A 41 21.73 33.89 7.46
N LEU A 42 21.54 33.32 6.27
CA LEU A 42 21.26 31.90 6.08
C LEU A 42 22.47 31.05 6.51
N ARG A 43 23.68 31.46 6.15
CA ARG A 43 24.92 30.77 6.56
C ARG A 43 25.06 30.76 8.08
N GLU A 44 24.87 31.91 8.73
CA GLU A 44 24.94 32.01 10.19
C GLU A 44 23.89 31.11 10.86
N PHE A 45 22.65 31.17 10.39
CA PHE A 45 21.56 30.34 10.91
C PHE A 45 21.83 28.83 10.76
N LEU A 46 22.28 28.38 9.59
CA LEU A 46 22.59 26.96 9.36
C LEU A 46 23.82 26.51 10.16
N ALA A 47 24.81 27.38 10.36
CA ALA A 47 25.95 27.11 11.23
C ALA A 47 25.50 26.94 12.70
N ASP A 48 24.56 27.76 13.17
CA ASP A 48 23.98 27.61 14.50
C ASP A 48 23.23 26.29 14.66
N LEU A 49 22.43 25.89 13.65
CA LEU A 49 21.76 24.58 13.65
C LEU A 49 22.75 23.41 13.67
N HIS A 50 23.83 23.49 12.88
CA HIS A 50 24.89 22.47 12.83
C HIS A 50 25.59 22.31 14.19
N ASN A 51 25.85 23.42 14.88
CA ASN A 51 26.54 23.42 16.17
C ASN A 51 25.62 23.09 17.36
N THR A 52 24.30 23.06 17.16
CA THR A 52 23.33 22.80 18.22
C THR A 52 23.04 21.29 18.32
N PRO A 53 23.27 20.65 19.49
CA PRO A 53 22.99 19.23 19.65
C PRO A 53 21.49 18.94 19.57
N ASN A 54 21.15 17.73 19.12
CA ASN A 54 19.77 17.23 19.01
C ASN A 54 18.84 18.02 18.08
N VAL A 55 19.39 18.77 17.11
CA VAL A 55 18.65 19.44 16.03
C VAL A 55 18.46 18.51 14.84
N TRP A 56 17.25 18.56 14.25
CA TRP A 56 16.90 17.84 13.04
C TRP A 56 16.09 18.75 12.13
N MET A 57 16.55 18.93 10.89
CA MET A 57 15.71 19.53 9.86
C MET A 57 14.78 18.45 9.28
N VAL A 58 13.52 18.81 9.07
CA VAL A 58 12.48 17.88 8.64
C VAL A 58 11.88 18.39 7.34
N GLY A 59 11.81 17.54 6.32
CA GLY A 59 11.17 17.90 5.06
C GLY A 59 10.41 16.74 4.43
N PHE A 60 9.79 17.00 3.29
CA PHE A 60 9.08 16.00 2.50
C PHE A 60 9.85 15.71 1.21
N ASN A 61 10.48 14.53 1.11
CA ASN A 61 11.41 14.17 0.03
C ASN A 61 12.67 15.06 -0.03
N ASN A 62 13.07 15.59 1.14
CA ASN A 62 14.10 16.61 1.26
C ASN A 62 15.52 16.07 1.09
N ILE A 63 15.78 14.82 1.46
CA ILE A 63 17.12 14.22 1.36
C ILE A 63 17.57 14.15 -0.10
N HIS A 64 16.63 14.03 -1.04
CA HIS A 64 16.93 13.90 -2.46
C HIS A 64 16.82 15.22 -3.23
N TYR A 65 16.42 16.33 -2.57
CA TYR A 65 16.28 17.62 -3.22
C TYR A 65 16.67 18.79 -2.30
N ASP A 66 15.82 19.19 -1.35
CA ASP A 66 16.02 20.41 -0.56
C ASP A 66 17.35 20.40 0.21
N TYR A 67 17.69 19.28 0.84
CA TYR A 67 18.95 19.14 1.56
C TYR A 67 20.16 19.13 0.62
N GLU A 68 20.02 18.67 -0.62
CA GLU A 68 21.10 18.74 -1.61
C GLU A 68 21.44 20.20 -1.95
N LEU A 69 20.43 21.07 -2.01
CA LEU A 69 20.60 22.51 -2.19
C LEU A 69 21.23 23.15 -0.94
N VAL A 70 20.72 22.85 0.26
CA VAL A 70 21.26 23.35 1.52
C VAL A 70 22.71 22.91 1.73
N HIS A 71 23.03 21.64 1.47
CA HIS A 71 24.38 21.12 1.59
C HIS A 71 25.31 21.75 0.55
N HIS A 72 24.87 21.93 -0.70
CA HIS A 72 25.63 22.62 -1.73
C HIS A 72 25.96 24.06 -1.32
N PHE A 73 24.96 24.78 -0.78
CA PHE A 73 25.13 26.12 -0.25
C PHE A 73 26.19 26.16 0.86
N MET A 74 26.10 25.27 1.87
CA MET A 74 27.02 25.24 3.00
C MET A 74 28.44 24.81 2.61
N VAL A 75 28.58 23.77 1.79
CA VAL A 75 29.86 23.08 1.55
C VAL A 75 30.56 23.55 0.28
N ASN A 76 29.83 23.67 -0.83
CA ASN A 76 30.45 24.00 -2.12
C ASN A 76 30.50 25.51 -2.38
N LEU A 77 29.50 26.25 -1.91
CA LEU A 77 29.41 27.70 -2.07
C LEU A 77 29.90 28.47 -0.83
N ASN A 78 30.30 27.77 0.23
CA ASN A 78 30.78 28.35 1.49
C ASN A 78 29.83 29.41 2.08
N GLY A 79 28.52 29.17 1.92
CA GLY A 79 27.43 30.03 2.37
C GLY A 79 27.36 31.39 1.67
N GLN A 80 27.84 31.50 0.44
CA GLN A 80 27.73 32.68 -0.42
C GLN A 80 27.20 32.27 -1.79
N ALA A 81 25.97 32.66 -2.13
CA ALA A 81 25.35 32.26 -3.38
C ALA A 81 24.59 33.42 -4.04
N ASP A 82 24.43 33.31 -5.35
CA ASP A 82 23.32 33.92 -6.08
C ASP A 82 22.30 32.83 -6.45
N ALA A 83 21.11 33.26 -6.90
CA ALA A 83 20.04 32.33 -7.25
C ALA A 83 20.42 31.38 -8.39
N MET A 84 21.23 31.84 -9.35
CA MET A 84 21.63 31.04 -10.50
C MET A 84 22.57 29.90 -10.11
N ALA A 85 23.48 30.13 -9.15
CA ALA A 85 24.34 29.10 -8.59
C ALA A 85 23.50 27.99 -7.94
N MET A 86 22.49 28.35 -7.15
CA MET A 86 21.55 27.41 -6.54
C MET A 86 20.74 26.66 -7.60
N TYR A 87 20.23 27.38 -8.61
CA TYR A 87 19.45 26.78 -9.70
C TYR A 87 20.27 25.85 -10.59
N THR A 88 21.56 26.14 -10.79
CA THR A 88 22.49 25.25 -11.49
C THR A 88 22.59 23.90 -10.78
N LYS A 89 22.67 23.91 -9.45
CA LYS A 89 22.63 22.67 -8.64
C LYS A 89 21.29 21.95 -8.77
N SER A 90 20.16 22.67 -8.72
CA SER A 90 18.83 22.08 -8.94
C SER A 90 18.74 21.38 -10.32
N CYS A 91 19.25 22.01 -11.38
CA CYS A 91 19.32 21.40 -12.70
C CYS A 91 20.16 20.14 -12.73
N GLN A 92 21.32 20.12 -12.06
CA GLN A 92 22.17 18.93 -11.96
C GLN A 92 21.44 17.74 -11.32
N ILE A 93 20.68 17.97 -10.24
CA ILE A 93 19.92 16.90 -9.55
C ILE A 93 18.96 16.19 -10.50
N PHE A 94 18.30 16.92 -11.40
CA PHE A 94 17.31 16.35 -12.33
C PHE A 94 17.86 15.88 -13.67
N GLN A 95 18.98 16.45 -14.15
CA GLN A 95 19.51 16.19 -15.48
C GLN A 95 20.64 15.14 -15.48
N ASP A 96 21.37 15.00 -14.39
CA ASP A 96 22.47 14.05 -14.29
C ASP A 96 21.95 12.64 -13.94
N THR A 97 22.10 11.71 -14.87
CA THR A 97 21.68 10.32 -14.69
C THR A 97 22.53 9.56 -13.67
N ASP A 98 23.75 10.04 -13.39
CA ASP A 98 24.70 9.44 -12.44
C ASP A 98 24.79 10.24 -11.13
N TYR A 99 23.82 11.15 -10.88
CA TYR A 99 23.79 11.98 -9.69
C TYR A 99 23.81 11.13 -8.41
N ARG A 100 24.73 11.46 -7.49
CA ARG A 100 24.82 10.83 -6.18
C ARG A 100 24.40 11.81 -5.10
N SER A 101 23.33 11.48 -4.39
CA SER A 101 22.89 12.22 -3.21
C SER A 101 23.95 12.23 -2.10
N VAL A 102 23.90 13.25 -1.25
CA VAL A 102 24.75 13.41 -0.06
C VAL A 102 24.56 12.23 0.89
N TRP A 103 25.67 11.55 1.17
CA TRP A 103 25.70 10.42 2.10
C TRP A 103 25.31 10.86 3.50
N ALA A 104 24.67 9.96 4.26
CA ALA A 104 24.25 10.24 5.63
C ALA A 104 25.42 10.69 6.54
N SER A 105 26.62 10.15 6.32
CA SER A 105 27.86 10.52 7.04
C SER A 105 28.34 11.94 6.77
N ASP A 106 27.98 12.49 5.60
CA ASP A 106 28.47 13.79 5.14
C ASP A 106 27.47 14.89 5.48
N ARG A 107 26.33 14.55 6.08
CA ARG A 107 25.30 15.52 6.43
C ARG A 107 25.74 16.33 7.65
N LEU A 108 25.92 17.63 7.44
CA LEU A 108 26.25 18.58 8.50
C LEU A 108 25.10 18.70 9.51
N ILE A 109 23.88 18.81 9.02
CA ILE A 109 22.68 18.91 9.87
C ILE A 109 21.88 17.61 9.69
N PRO A 110 21.55 16.87 10.76
CA PRO A 110 20.73 15.68 10.67
C PRO A 110 19.37 15.96 10.02
N GLN A 111 18.94 15.05 9.13
CA GLN A 111 17.72 15.19 8.34
C GLN A 111 16.69 14.12 8.68
N ILE A 112 15.41 14.47 8.71
CA ILE A 112 14.27 13.55 8.72
C ILE A 112 13.45 13.80 7.45
N ASP A 113 13.31 12.77 6.64
CA ASP A 113 12.54 12.79 5.40
C ASP A 113 11.23 12.01 5.60
N LEU A 114 10.12 12.75 5.68
CA LEU A 114 8.79 12.17 5.87
C LEU A 114 8.38 11.26 4.70
N TYR A 115 8.92 11.48 3.50
CA TYR A 115 8.67 10.61 2.35
C TYR A 115 9.26 9.21 2.55
N LEU A 116 10.46 9.13 3.13
CA LEU A 116 11.12 7.85 3.42
C LEU A 116 10.54 7.16 4.65
N VAL A 117 10.23 7.90 5.71
CA VAL A 117 9.59 7.38 6.93
C VAL A 117 8.32 6.61 6.59
N HIS A 118 7.47 7.17 5.71
CA HIS A 118 6.21 6.54 5.30
C HIS A 118 6.32 5.61 4.09
N HIS A 119 7.53 5.33 3.60
CA HIS A 119 7.79 4.43 2.47
C HIS A 119 7.14 4.89 1.15
N PHE A 120 6.97 6.20 0.95
CA PHE A 120 6.39 6.75 -0.27
C PHE A 120 7.34 6.63 -1.48
N ASN A 121 8.61 6.31 -1.26
CA ASN A 121 9.54 5.89 -2.32
C ASN A 121 9.18 4.54 -2.95
N ASN A 122 8.21 3.80 -2.42
CA ASN A 122 7.60 2.66 -3.10
C ASN A 122 6.56 3.16 -4.12
N LYS A 123 6.72 2.76 -5.39
CA LYS A 123 5.80 3.16 -6.49
C LYS A 123 4.32 2.90 -6.19
N ALA A 124 3.97 1.85 -5.46
CA ALA A 124 2.58 1.52 -5.11
C ALA A 124 2.00 2.37 -3.96
N ARG A 125 2.87 3.04 -3.19
CA ARG A 125 2.52 3.95 -2.08
C ARG A 125 2.90 5.40 -2.35
N SER A 126 3.49 5.68 -3.50
CA SER A 126 3.98 7.01 -3.83
C SER A 126 2.85 8.03 -3.80
N THR A 127 3.07 9.09 -3.04
CA THR A 127 2.14 10.19 -2.85
C THR A 127 2.92 11.50 -2.85
N SER A 128 2.23 12.62 -2.99
CA SER A 128 2.82 13.95 -2.94
C SER A 128 2.30 14.70 -1.72
N LEU A 129 3.02 15.72 -1.26
CA LEU A 129 2.55 16.59 -0.17
C LEU A 129 1.13 17.11 -0.45
N LYS A 130 0.84 17.48 -1.70
CA LYS A 130 -0.51 17.88 -2.17
C LYS A 130 -1.59 16.81 -2.00
N ALA A 131 -1.23 15.54 -2.22
CA ALA A 131 -2.16 14.45 -2.01
C ALA A 131 -2.36 14.21 -0.50
N LEU A 132 -1.33 14.46 0.32
CA LEU A 132 -1.42 14.44 1.77
C LEU A 132 -2.23 15.61 2.33
N GLN A 133 -2.18 16.80 1.73
CA GLN A 133 -3.05 17.94 2.10
C GLN A 133 -4.53 17.52 2.06
N PHE A 134 -4.94 16.73 1.06
CA PHE A 134 -6.28 16.14 1.00
C PHE A 134 -6.53 15.12 2.13
N GLN A 135 -5.58 14.21 2.37
CA GLN A 135 -5.69 13.18 3.43
C GLN A 135 -5.75 13.77 4.84
N MET A 136 -4.96 14.81 5.09
CA MET A 136 -4.92 15.59 6.33
C MET A 136 -6.11 16.54 6.47
N ARG A 137 -6.97 16.67 5.45
CA ARG A 137 -8.13 17.56 5.43
C ARG A 137 -7.75 19.04 5.59
N LEU A 138 -6.63 19.46 5.00
CA LEU A 138 -6.16 20.84 5.08
C LEU A 138 -7.08 21.80 4.31
N PRO A 139 -7.28 23.04 4.77
CA PRO A 139 -8.24 23.97 4.19
C PRO A 139 -7.88 24.40 2.76
N ASN A 140 -6.60 24.41 2.40
CA ASN A 140 -6.13 24.80 1.09
C ASN A 140 -5.21 23.73 0.47
N ILE A 141 -5.54 23.28 -0.74
CA ILE A 141 -4.69 22.42 -1.58
C ILE A 141 -4.20 23.26 -2.74
N GLN A 142 -2.88 23.46 -2.86
CA GLN A 142 -2.34 24.40 -3.83
C GLN A 142 -1.31 23.72 -4.73
N ASP A 143 -1.37 24.01 -6.03
CA ASP A 143 -0.32 23.61 -6.98
C ASP A 143 0.82 24.63 -7.04
N LEU A 144 1.98 24.22 -7.58
CA LEU A 144 3.12 25.11 -7.75
C LEU A 144 2.69 26.24 -8.70
N PRO A 145 2.84 27.51 -8.32
CA PRO A 145 2.22 28.62 -9.05
C PRO A 145 2.87 28.87 -10.41
N TYR A 146 4.14 28.50 -10.59
CA TYR A 146 4.93 28.78 -11.78
C TYR A 146 5.60 27.54 -12.36
N THR A 147 5.84 27.54 -13.68
CA THR A 147 6.52 26.42 -14.35
C THR A 147 7.99 26.36 -13.92
N PRO A 148 8.51 25.21 -13.46
CA PRO A 148 9.92 25.10 -13.08
C PRO A 148 10.87 25.60 -14.17
N GLY A 149 11.82 26.44 -13.78
CA GLY A 149 12.82 27.04 -14.67
C GLY A 149 12.43 28.35 -15.36
N SER A 150 11.25 28.92 -15.06
CA SER A 150 10.89 30.26 -15.50
C SER A 150 11.65 31.34 -14.74
N TYR A 151 11.92 32.48 -15.38
CA TYR A 151 12.33 33.70 -14.66
C TYR A 151 11.09 34.38 -14.08
N LEU A 152 11.11 34.69 -12.78
CA LEU A 152 9.97 35.26 -12.09
C LEU A 152 10.12 36.78 -11.94
N THR A 153 9.03 37.52 -12.11
CA THR A 153 8.94 38.93 -11.69
C THR A 153 8.93 39.04 -10.16
N HIS A 154 9.13 40.24 -9.62
CA HIS A 154 9.06 40.44 -8.16
C HIS A 154 7.70 40.07 -7.57
N GLU A 155 6.59 40.38 -8.26
CA GLU A 155 5.25 39.99 -7.79
C GLU A 155 5.05 38.47 -7.82
N GLU A 156 5.66 37.78 -8.79
CA GLU A 156 5.64 36.32 -8.87
C GLU A 156 6.54 35.68 -7.81
N ALA A 157 7.67 36.30 -7.49
CA ALA A 157 8.53 35.91 -6.38
C ALA A 157 7.80 36.00 -5.02
N ASP A 158 7.00 37.05 -4.79
CA ASP A 158 6.19 37.17 -3.57
C ASP A 158 5.16 36.04 -3.46
N LYS A 159 4.48 35.70 -4.56
CA LYS A 159 3.54 34.56 -4.61
C LYS A 159 4.24 33.21 -4.44
N LEU A 160 5.47 33.08 -4.93
CA LEU A 160 6.28 31.88 -4.70
C LEU A 160 6.65 31.74 -3.21
N ILE A 161 7.00 32.84 -2.55
CA ILE A 161 7.28 32.85 -1.10
C ILE A 161 6.04 32.46 -0.30
N GLU A 162 4.86 32.98 -0.65
CA GLU A 162 3.60 32.56 -0.02
C GLU A 162 3.33 31.06 -0.19
N TYR A 163 3.64 30.50 -1.38
CA TYR A 163 3.55 29.06 -1.63
C TYR A 163 4.55 28.26 -0.78
N ASN A 164 5.82 28.66 -0.74
CA ASN A 164 6.88 28.00 0.03
C ASN A 164 6.56 27.99 1.53
N HIS A 165 6.06 29.11 2.07
CA HIS A 165 5.59 29.20 3.45
C HIS A 165 4.48 28.17 3.74
N LYS A 166 3.52 28.06 2.82
CA LYS A 166 2.42 27.11 2.93
C LYS A 166 2.91 25.65 2.88
N ASP A 167 3.79 25.31 1.94
CA ASP A 167 4.32 23.94 1.83
C ASP A 167 5.17 23.55 3.05
N ARG A 168 5.87 24.50 3.68
CA ARG A 168 6.50 24.30 5.00
C ARG A 168 5.48 24.02 6.10
N ASP A 169 4.38 24.77 6.17
CA ASP A 169 3.32 24.56 7.17
C ASP A 169 2.56 23.23 6.95
N ASP A 170 2.37 22.82 5.69
CA ASP A 170 1.79 21.52 5.36
C ASP A 170 2.75 20.38 5.76
N THR A 171 4.06 20.58 5.58
CA THR A 171 5.11 19.66 6.04
C THR A 171 5.13 19.56 7.57
N GLU A 172 4.99 20.68 8.29
CA GLU A 172 4.83 20.70 9.74
C GLU A 172 3.58 19.93 10.17
N SER A 173 2.45 20.13 9.49
CA SER A 173 1.20 19.40 9.77
C SER A 173 1.40 17.90 9.64
N PHE A 174 2.07 17.45 8.57
CA PHE A 174 2.36 16.03 8.40
C PHE A 174 3.41 15.50 9.38
N LEU A 175 4.37 16.32 9.79
CA LEU A 175 5.32 15.99 10.87
C LEU A 175 4.60 15.72 12.19
N ILE A 176 3.59 16.53 12.54
CA ILE A 176 2.78 16.33 13.75
C ILE A 176 2.07 14.97 13.69
N GLU A 177 1.44 14.64 12.56
CA GLU A 177 0.81 13.34 12.32
C GLU A 177 1.82 12.17 12.32
N SER A 178 3.08 12.45 12.04
CA SER A 178 4.18 11.47 11.97
C SER A 178 4.95 11.31 13.28
N LYS A 179 4.60 12.04 14.34
CA LYS A 179 5.37 12.14 15.57
C LYS A 179 5.66 10.77 16.21
N ASP A 180 4.66 9.90 16.29
CA ASP A 180 4.82 8.56 16.88
C ASP A 180 5.75 7.68 16.04
N ALA A 181 5.67 7.78 14.70
CA ALA A 181 6.55 7.06 13.78
C ALA A 181 8.01 7.52 13.89
N ILE A 182 8.24 8.81 14.13
CA ILE A 182 9.57 9.39 14.34
C ILE A 182 10.12 9.01 15.72
N LEU A 183 9.30 9.11 16.76
CA LEU A 183 9.70 8.72 18.11
C LEU A 183 10.06 7.23 18.17
N PHE A 184 9.29 6.39 17.50
CA PHE A 184 9.58 4.97 17.32
C PHE A 184 10.99 4.75 16.75
N ARG A 185 11.36 5.45 15.67
CA ARG A 185 12.70 5.36 15.06
C ARG A 185 13.79 5.87 16.00
N LYS A 186 13.55 6.99 16.67
CA LYS A 186 14.51 7.56 17.62
C LYS A 186 14.82 6.60 18.77
N GLN A 187 13.78 5.99 19.35
CA GLN A 187 13.93 5.00 20.42
C GLN A 187 14.78 3.81 19.97
N LEU A 188 14.50 3.27 18.78
CA LEU A 188 15.31 2.17 18.22
C LEU A 188 16.74 2.61 17.93
N SER A 189 16.94 3.82 17.41
CA SER A 189 18.27 4.33 17.12
C SER A 189 19.13 4.45 18.35
N ASP A 190 18.55 4.93 19.46
CA ASP A 190 19.24 5.02 20.74
C ASP A 190 19.55 3.63 21.31
N GLN A 191 18.58 2.71 21.24
CA GLN A 191 18.71 1.36 21.80
C GLN A 191 19.78 0.53 21.09
N TYR A 192 19.89 0.64 19.77
CA TYR A 192 20.78 -0.19 18.94
C TYR A 192 22.02 0.54 18.44
N ASN A 193 22.21 1.81 18.83
CA ASN A 193 23.30 2.66 18.37
C ASN A 193 23.45 2.66 16.83
N ARG A 194 22.32 2.81 16.13
CA ARG A 194 22.23 2.76 14.65
C ARG A 194 21.19 3.75 14.16
N ASP A 195 21.49 4.51 13.11
CA ASP A 195 20.54 5.48 12.55
C ASP A 195 19.40 4.79 11.76
N PHE A 196 18.18 4.88 12.30
CA PHE A 196 16.94 4.39 11.70
C PHE A 196 16.00 5.54 11.32
N MET A 197 16.41 6.80 11.50
CA MET A 197 15.52 7.97 11.42
C MET A 197 14.83 8.13 10.07
N ASN A 198 15.48 7.67 9.00
CA ASN A 198 14.93 7.68 7.62
C ASN A 198 14.61 6.28 7.07
N HIS A 199 14.59 5.26 7.92
CA HIS A 199 14.24 3.90 7.48
C HIS A 199 12.73 3.73 7.48
N ASN A 200 12.16 3.15 6.42
CA ASN A 200 10.78 2.67 6.50
C ASN A 200 10.69 1.45 7.42
N ASP A 201 9.49 1.15 7.89
CA ASP A 201 9.20 0.05 8.84
C ASP A 201 9.76 -1.30 8.39
N GLY A 202 9.62 -1.65 7.10
CA GLY A 202 10.16 -2.90 6.55
C GLY A 202 11.68 -2.96 6.59
N LYS A 203 12.35 -1.84 6.29
CA LYS A 203 13.81 -1.73 6.36
C LYS A 203 14.34 -1.83 7.79
N ILE A 204 13.63 -1.27 8.77
CA ILE A 204 13.98 -1.41 10.20
C ILE A 204 13.97 -2.90 10.59
N GLY A 205 12.90 -3.61 10.24
CA GLY A 205 12.77 -5.05 10.51
C GLY A 205 13.90 -5.86 9.87
N LYS A 206 14.18 -5.60 8.59
CA LYS A 206 15.28 -6.22 7.84
C LYS A 206 16.63 -6.01 8.52
N ASP A 207 16.97 -4.75 8.82
CA ASP A 207 18.26 -4.39 9.40
C ASP A 207 18.44 -5.00 10.79
N TYR A 208 17.38 -5.04 11.61
CA TYR A 208 17.41 -5.71 12.90
C TYR A 208 17.70 -7.21 12.76
N PHE A 209 17.04 -7.89 11.81
CA PHE A 209 17.30 -9.32 11.59
C PHE A 209 18.72 -9.58 11.07
N ILE A 210 19.25 -8.72 10.20
CA ILE A 210 20.66 -8.77 9.76
C ILE A 210 21.61 -8.62 10.96
N MET A 211 21.32 -7.70 11.89
CA MET A 211 22.13 -7.55 13.10
C MET A 211 22.17 -8.85 13.91
N LYS A 212 21.03 -9.53 14.08
CA LYS A 212 20.96 -10.83 14.77
C LYS A 212 21.75 -11.93 14.07
N LEU A 213 21.70 -11.99 12.74
CA LEU A 213 22.56 -12.88 11.97
C LEU A 213 24.05 -12.58 12.20
N THR A 214 24.44 -11.31 12.15
CA THR A 214 25.83 -10.90 12.37
C THR A 214 26.31 -11.20 13.79
N GLU A 215 25.48 -11.01 14.82
CA GLU A 215 25.79 -11.39 16.21
C GLU A 215 26.10 -12.88 16.36
N MET A 216 25.49 -13.74 15.51
CA MET A 216 25.76 -15.18 15.46
C MET A 216 26.89 -15.59 14.50
N GLY A 217 27.59 -14.63 13.89
CA GLY A 217 28.73 -14.89 13.02
C GLY A 217 28.40 -15.07 11.53
N TYR A 218 27.15 -14.80 11.11
CA TYR A 218 26.79 -14.83 9.69
C TYR A 218 27.20 -13.54 8.97
N ASN A 219 27.88 -13.72 7.83
CA ASN A 219 28.21 -12.62 6.94
C ASN A 219 27.13 -12.49 5.87
N THR A 220 26.27 -11.47 5.97
CA THR A 220 25.29 -11.14 4.92
C THR A 220 25.93 -10.43 3.72
N LYS A 221 27.20 -10.01 3.85
CA LYS A 221 28.01 -9.40 2.79
C LYS A 221 29.46 -9.87 2.86
N VAL A 222 30.08 -10.11 1.72
CA VAL A 222 31.51 -10.39 1.56
C VAL A 222 32.06 -9.48 0.47
N ASN A 223 33.14 -8.73 0.75
CA ASN A 223 33.72 -7.74 -0.16
C ASN A 223 32.70 -6.72 -0.72
N GLY A 224 31.71 -6.34 0.09
CA GLY A 224 30.64 -5.41 -0.29
C GLY A 224 29.50 -6.04 -1.11
N GLN A 225 29.64 -7.28 -1.57
CA GLN A 225 28.59 -8.02 -2.29
C GLN A 225 27.70 -8.79 -1.31
N LEU A 226 26.40 -8.87 -1.59
CA LEU A 226 25.45 -9.65 -0.79
C LEU A 226 25.74 -11.14 -0.92
N VAL A 227 25.61 -11.87 0.19
CA VAL A 227 25.59 -13.34 0.18
C VAL A 227 24.14 -13.78 -0.03
N GLN A 228 23.88 -14.56 -1.08
CA GLN A 228 22.53 -14.91 -1.55
C GLN A 228 22.55 -16.27 -2.24
N THR A 229 21.38 -16.92 -2.37
CA THR A 229 21.23 -18.16 -3.16
C THR A 229 20.52 -17.85 -4.48
N PHE A 230 21.27 -17.83 -5.58
CA PHE A 230 20.71 -17.76 -6.93
C PHE A 230 20.44 -19.15 -7.47
N ARG A 231 19.27 -19.35 -8.07
CA ARG A 231 18.86 -20.63 -8.66
C ARG A 231 18.53 -20.42 -10.15
N PRO A 232 19.11 -21.19 -11.08
CA PRO A 232 18.78 -21.08 -12.50
C PRO A 232 17.35 -21.55 -12.80
N PHE A 233 16.85 -22.50 -12.01
CA PHE A 233 15.48 -22.98 -11.99
C PHE A 233 15.13 -23.49 -10.59
N ILE A 234 13.84 -23.65 -10.32
CA ILE A 234 13.28 -24.16 -9.07
C ILE A 234 12.34 -25.30 -9.43
N ARG A 235 12.64 -26.50 -8.95
CA ARG A 235 11.69 -27.63 -9.01
C ARG A 235 10.76 -27.50 -7.84
N LEU A 236 9.48 -27.31 -8.11
CA LEU A 236 8.49 -27.12 -7.05
C LEU A 236 8.25 -28.43 -6.27
N SER A 237 8.66 -29.59 -6.78
CA SER A 237 8.74 -30.83 -6.01
C SER A 237 9.57 -30.68 -4.73
N ASP A 238 10.68 -29.97 -4.81
CA ASP A 238 11.63 -29.80 -3.69
C ASP A 238 11.09 -28.82 -2.64
N ALA A 239 10.05 -28.07 -3.00
CA ALA A 239 9.37 -27.11 -2.15
C ALA A 239 8.17 -27.72 -1.40
N VAL A 240 7.59 -28.84 -1.85
CA VAL A 240 6.36 -29.39 -1.29
C VAL A 240 6.68 -30.39 -0.17
N PHE A 241 6.05 -30.25 0.99
CA PHE A 241 6.22 -31.21 2.08
C PHE A 241 5.58 -32.57 1.77
N ASP A 242 6.38 -33.64 1.89
CA ASP A 242 5.94 -35.01 1.59
C ASP A 242 4.82 -35.49 2.51
N TRP A 243 4.85 -35.07 3.79
CA TRP A 243 3.92 -35.52 4.81
C TRP A 243 2.49 -34.95 4.64
N ILE A 244 2.31 -33.89 3.84
CA ILE A 244 0.97 -33.35 3.57
C ILE A 244 0.21 -34.35 2.69
N GLN A 245 -0.85 -34.97 3.21
CA GLN A 245 -1.66 -35.92 2.47
C GLN A 245 -3.12 -35.44 2.42
N PHE A 246 -3.70 -35.47 1.22
CA PHE A 246 -5.11 -35.11 0.99
C PHE A 246 -5.93 -36.34 0.69
N THR A 247 -7.17 -36.37 1.15
CA THR A 247 -8.16 -37.37 0.75
C THR A 247 -8.98 -36.91 -0.45
N ARG A 248 -9.14 -35.59 -0.65
CA ARG A 248 -9.93 -35.05 -1.76
C ARG A 248 -9.12 -34.98 -3.06
N PRO A 249 -9.68 -35.47 -4.19
CA PRO A 249 -8.96 -35.50 -5.46
C PRO A 249 -8.61 -34.11 -6.00
N GLN A 250 -9.39 -33.08 -5.66
CA GLN A 250 -9.12 -31.69 -6.02
C GLN A 250 -7.79 -31.20 -5.45
N PHE A 251 -7.56 -31.40 -4.15
CA PHE A 251 -6.32 -30.96 -3.50
C PHE A 251 -5.14 -31.89 -3.83
N GLN A 252 -5.39 -33.18 -4.06
CA GLN A 252 -4.38 -34.09 -4.62
C GLN A 252 -3.88 -33.61 -5.99
N ALA A 253 -4.79 -33.22 -6.89
CA ALA A 253 -4.44 -32.71 -8.21
C ALA A 253 -3.59 -31.43 -8.11
N VAL A 254 -3.91 -30.50 -7.21
CA VAL A 254 -3.10 -29.29 -6.99
C VAL A 254 -1.71 -29.62 -6.44
N LYS A 255 -1.61 -30.50 -5.43
CA LYS A 255 -0.32 -30.93 -4.88
C LYS A 255 0.56 -31.56 -5.97
N GLN A 256 -0.02 -32.47 -6.76
CA GLN A 256 0.68 -33.13 -7.87
C GLN A 256 1.09 -32.14 -8.95
N TRP A 257 0.21 -31.19 -9.28
CA TRP A 257 0.52 -30.13 -10.25
C TRP A 257 1.74 -29.33 -9.79
N PHE A 258 1.80 -28.90 -8.53
CA PHE A 258 3.00 -28.25 -7.97
C PHE A 258 4.23 -29.14 -8.10
N GLN A 259 4.16 -30.42 -7.71
CA GLN A 259 5.31 -31.34 -7.78
C GLN A 259 5.84 -31.57 -9.21
N GLN A 260 5.03 -31.31 -10.24
CA GLN A 260 5.42 -31.46 -11.65
C GLN A 260 5.99 -30.19 -12.28
N GLN A 261 5.93 -29.03 -11.60
CA GLN A 261 6.39 -27.77 -12.17
C GLN A 261 7.89 -27.54 -11.94
N GLU A 262 8.52 -26.95 -12.96
CA GLU A 262 9.83 -26.31 -12.88
C GLU A 262 9.68 -24.86 -13.33
N ILE A 263 10.14 -23.90 -12.51
CA ILE A 263 10.00 -22.47 -12.77
C ILE A 263 11.36 -21.77 -12.79
N THR A 264 11.53 -20.76 -13.64
CA THR A 264 12.74 -19.92 -13.72
C THR A 264 12.58 -18.56 -13.05
N GLU A 265 11.33 -18.13 -12.81
CA GLU A 265 10.97 -16.94 -12.04
C GLU A 265 9.71 -17.23 -11.22
N THR A 266 9.49 -16.48 -10.13
CA THR A 266 8.32 -16.66 -9.27
C THR A 266 7.12 -15.84 -9.70
N LYS A 267 7.30 -14.82 -10.56
CA LYS A 267 6.23 -13.88 -10.90
C LYS A 267 5.31 -14.45 -11.97
N GLY A 268 4.01 -14.51 -11.68
CA GLY A 268 2.98 -14.87 -12.66
C GLY A 268 2.83 -16.37 -12.96
N VAL A 269 3.64 -17.24 -12.35
CA VAL A 269 3.66 -18.70 -12.60
C VAL A 269 2.34 -19.41 -12.32
N PHE A 270 1.46 -18.84 -11.51
CA PHE A 270 0.15 -19.42 -11.18
C PHE A 270 -1.02 -18.67 -11.79
N THR A 271 -0.78 -17.81 -12.78
CA THR A 271 -1.82 -17.00 -13.44
C THR A 271 -1.90 -17.29 -14.92
N GLU A 272 -3.09 -17.11 -15.48
CA GLU A 272 -3.31 -17.20 -16.92
C GLU A 272 -2.89 -18.57 -17.50
N ILE A 273 -3.25 -19.67 -16.83
CA ILE A 273 -2.83 -21.04 -17.15
C ILE A 273 -3.79 -21.67 -18.18
N PRO A 274 -3.34 -22.04 -19.39
CA PRO A 274 -4.15 -22.75 -20.37
C PRO A 274 -4.56 -24.15 -19.87
N GLU A 275 -5.74 -24.61 -20.27
CA GLU A 275 -6.30 -25.91 -19.85
C GLU A 275 -5.32 -27.08 -19.98
N HIS A 276 -4.58 -27.17 -21.09
CA HIS A 276 -3.62 -28.25 -21.34
C HIS A 276 -2.39 -28.25 -20.41
N GLN A 277 -2.12 -27.15 -19.71
CA GLN A 277 -1.05 -27.04 -18.73
C GLN A 277 -1.52 -27.31 -17.30
N LEU A 278 -2.83 -27.39 -17.06
CA LEU A 278 -3.39 -27.70 -15.74
C LEU A 278 -3.32 -29.19 -15.40
N GLY A 279 -3.11 -30.07 -16.39
CA GLY A 279 -3.19 -31.52 -16.16
C GLY A 279 -4.53 -31.91 -15.52
N ASP A 280 -4.49 -32.75 -14.48
CA ASP A 280 -5.70 -33.21 -13.79
C ASP A 280 -6.47 -32.10 -13.06
N VAL A 281 -5.82 -30.97 -12.75
CA VAL A 281 -6.48 -29.81 -12.15
C VAL A 281 -7.58 -29.26 -13.05
N ALA A 282 -7.47 -29.42 -14.38
CA ALA A 282 -8.47 -28.96 -15.33
C ALA A 282 -9.88 -29.54 -15.05
N GLN A 283 -9.96 -30.74 -14.47
CA GLN A 283 -11.24 -31.40 -14.13
C GLN A 283 -11.99 -30.69 -13.00
N TYR A 284 -11.27 -29.94 -12.16
CA TYR A 284 -11.78 -29.31 -10.94
C TYR A 284 -11.73 -27.79 -10.98
N ALA A 285 -11.10 -27.21 -12.01
CA ALA A 285 -10.85 -25.78 -12.11
C ALA A 285 -12.00 -25.04 -12.80
N THR A 286 -12.31 -23.85 -12.29
CA THR A 286 -13.08 -22.86 -13.04
C THR A 286 -12.19 -22.25 -14.13
N MET A 287 -12.62 -22.37 -15.38
CA MET A 287 -11.93 -21.83 -16.55
C MET A 287 -12.84 -20.89 -17.34
N LYS A 288 -12.22 -19.97 -18.08
CA LYS A 288 -12.91 -19.10 -19.04
C LYS A 288 -12.38 -19.33 -20.43
N LYS A 289 -13.26 -19.24 -21.41
CA LYS A 289 -12.89 -19.21 -22.82
C LYS A 289 -12.17 -17.91 -23.14
N LYS A 290 -10.95 -18.01 -23.67
CA LYS A 290 -10.19 -16.91 -24.25
C LYS A 290 -10.26 -16.99 -25.77
N ARG A 291 -10.30 -15.82 -26.41
CA ARG A 291 -10.23 -15.69 -27.88
C ARG A 291 -9.13 -14.69 -28.25
N VAL A 292 -8.23 -15.09 -29.13
CA VAL A 292 -7.14 -14.26 -29.64
C VAL A 292 -7.32 -14.14 -31.15
N ARG A 293 -7.28 -12.91 -31.68
CA ARG A 293 -7.38 -12.70 -33.14
C ARG A 293 -6.09 -13.19 -33.78
N VAL A 294 -6.21 -13.97 -34.84
CA VAL A 294 -5.09 -14.56 -35.57
C VAL A 294 -5.15 -14.18 -37.05
N SER A 295 -4.04 -14.30 -37.76
CA SER A 295 -4.02 -14.14 -39.22
C SER A 295 -4.70 -15.34 -39.91
N GLU A 296 -5.06 -15.19 -41.19
CA GLU A 296 -5.70 -16.29 -41.94
C GLU A 296 -4.78 -17.49 -42.15
N ASP A 297 -3.46 -17.27 -42.16
CA ASP A 297 -2.42 -18.29 -42.34
C ASP A 297 -1.97 -18.96 -41.04
N GLU A 298 -2.36 -18.46 -39.85
CA GLU A 298 -1.90 -19.03 -38.59
C GLU A 298 -2.51 -20.42 -38.32
N PRO A 299 -1.72 -21.49 -38.13
CA PRO A 299 -2.29 -22.79 -37.82
C PRO A 299 -2.92 -22.83 -36.41
N ILE A 300 -4.16 -23.30 -36.30
CA ILE A 300 -4.83 -23.55 -35.01
C ILE A 300 -4.84 -25.06 -34.76
N ASN A 301 -3.98 -25.50 -33.85
CA ASN A 301 -3.86 -26.90 -33.45
C ASN A 301 -4.62 -27.16 -32.14
N LEU A 302 -5.07 -28.41 -31.96
CA LEU A 302 -5.61 -28.87 -30.69
C LEU A 302 -4.60 -28.62 -29.55
N PRO A 303 -5.08 -28.26 -28.34
CA PRO A 303 -6.48 -28.22 -27.89
C PRO A 303 -7.18 -26.88 -28.16
N CYS A 304 -6.60 -26.01 -28.98
CA CYS A 304 -7.27 -24.79 -29.41
C CYS A 304 -8.25 -25.09 -30.55
N TRP A 305 -9.30 -24.29 -30.69
CA TRP A 305 -10.25 -24.38 -31.79
C TRP A 305 -10.47 -23.02 -32.45
N GLU A 306 -10.95 -23.04 -33.69
CA GLU A 306 -11.22 -21.84 -34.47
C GLU A 306 -12.63 -21.31 -34.20
N GLU A 307 -12.74 -19.99 -34.07
CA GLU A 307 -14.00 -19.28 -34.22
C GLU A 307 -13.85 -18.10 -35.18
N ARG A 308 -14.91 -17.80 -35.92
CA ARG A 308 -14.95 -16.66 -36.85
C ARG A 308 -15.93 -15.60 -36.37
N ALA A 309 -15.59 -14.33 -36.61
CA ALA A 309 -16.54 -13.25 -36.38
C ALA A 309 -17.77 -13.42 -37.28
N LYS A 310 -18.95 -13.09 -36.75
CA LYS A 310 -20.20 -13.17 -37.50
C LYS A 310 -20.27 -12.17 -38.67
N THR A 311 -19.58 -11.04 -38.56
CA THR A 311 -19.75 -9.88 -39.45
C THR A 311 -18.48 -9.43 -40.15
N THR A 312 -17.33 -10.07 -39.87
CA THR A 312 -16.03 -9.71 -40.46
C THR A 312 -15.24 -10.98 -40.78
N PRO A 313 -14.25 -10.94 -41.68
CA PRO A 313 -13.37 -12.08 -41.93
C PRO A 313 -12.39 -12.35 -40.75
N ALA A 314 -12.61 -11.75 -39.58
CA ALA A 314 -11.73 -11.96 -38.44
C ALA A 314 -11.83 -13.40 -37.93
N ARG A 315 -10.67 -14.04 -37.85
CA ARG A 315 -10.45 -15.39 -37.34
C ARG A 315 -9.87 -15.32 -35.92
N TYR A 316 -10.31 -16.23 -35.05
CA TYR A 316 -9.90 -16.29 -33.67
C TYR A 316 -9.45 -17.70 -33.28
N LYS A 317 -8.31 -17.78 -32.61
CA LYS A 317 -7.87 -18.96 -31.85
C LYS A 317 -8.51 -18.91 -30.47
N CYS A 318 -9.30 -19.94 -30.15
CA CYS A 318 -10.00 -20.07 -28.88
C CYS A 318 -9.42 -21.23 -28.05
N PHE A 319 -9.38 -21.04 -26.74
CA PHE A 319 -8.94 -22.06 -25.77
C PHE A 319 -9.53 -21.75 -24.39
N ASN A 320 -9.66 -22.75 -23.53
CA ASN A 320 -9.99 -22.53 -22.13
C ASN A 320 -8.74 -22.21 -21.32
N GLN A 321 -8.91 -21.36 -20.32
CA GLN A 321 -7.82 -20.88 -19.49
C GLN A 321 -8.33 -20.59 -18.08
N ALA A 322 -7.57 -21.01 -17.08
CA ALA A 322 -7.76 -20.59 -15.70
C ALA A 322 -7.08 -19.23 -15.50
N LYS A 323 -7.78 -18.25 -14.92
CA LYS A 323 -7.20 -16.94 -14.59
C LYS A 323 -6.09 -17.07 -13.55
N THR A 324 -6.28 -17.99 -12.60
CA THR A 324 -5.34 -18.36 -11.55
C THR A 324 -5.45 -19.87 -11.34
N LEU A 325 -4.38 -20.55 -10.90
CA LEU A 325 -4.47 -21.95 -10.49
C LEU A 325 -5.59 -22.08 -9.45
N ASN A 326 -6.61 -22.91 -9.72
CA ASN A 326 -7.76 -22.99 -8.83
C ASN A 326 -8.42 -24.36 -8.86
N VAL A 327 -9.14 -24.70 -7.80
CA VAL A 327 -10.07 -25.84 -7.75
C VAL A 327 -11.36 -25.47 -7.02
N VAL A 328 -12.46 -26.12 -7.40
CA VAL A 328 -13.75 -26.00 -6.73
C VAL A 328 -14.02 -27.25 -5.89
N VAL A 329 -14.21 -27.06 -4.58
CA VAL A 329 -14.53 -28.13 -3.63
C VAL A 329 -15.85 -27.80 -2.95
N ASP A 330 -16.83 -28.70 -3.07
CA ASP A 330 -18.17 -28.55 -2.49
C ASP A 330 -18.83 -27.19 -2.82
N GLY A 331 -18.57 -26.69 -4.04
CA GLY A 331 -19.09 -25.41 -4.55
C GLY A 331 -18.29 -24.16 -4.14
N PHE A 332 -17.22 -24.30 -3.35
CA PHE A 332 -16.34 -23.22 -2.95
C PHE A 332 -15.02 -23.25 -3.74
N GLN A 333 -14.61 -22.13 -4.33
CA GLN A 333 -13.40 -22.02 -5.15
C GLN A 333 -12.19 -21.61 -4.29
N PHE A 334 -11.09 -22.34 -4.46
CA PHE A 334 -9.77 -22.06 -3.90
C PHE A 334 -8.84 -21.60 -5.01
N ASP A 335 -8.35 -20.37 -4.94
CA ASP A 335 -7.40 -19.75 -5.87
C ASP A 335 -5.99 -19.74 -5.27
N PHE A 336 -5.03 -20.35 -5.93
CA PHE A 336 -3.64 -20.47 -5.49
C PHE A 336 -2.76 -19.41 -6.14
N GLY A 337 -2.06 -18.63 -5.32
CA GLY A 337 -1.26 -17.50 -5.75
C GLY A 337 0.18 -17.58 -5.25
N VAL A 338 1.04 -16.79 -5.89
CA VAL A 338 2.46 -16.65 -5.51
C VAL A 338 2.66 -15.98 -4.15
N GLY A 339 1.62 -15.30 -3.66
CA GLY A 339 1.58 -14.66 -2.34
C GLY A 339 0.65 -15.36 -1.35
N GLY A 340 0.08 -16.53 -1.69
CA GLY A 340 -0.87 -17.25 -0.84
C GLY A 340 -2.19 -17.57 -1.54
N ILE A 341 -3.06 -18.26 -0.80
CA ILE A 341 -4.35 -18.78 -1.24
C ILE A 341 -5.45 -17.76 -1.00
N HIS A 342 -6.46 -17.75 -1.86
CA HIS A 342 -7.66 -16.94 -1.71
C HIS A 342 -8.91 -17.74 -2.05
N GLY A 343 -10.04 -17.37 -1.47
CA GLY A 343 -11.35 -17.90 -1.81
C GLY A 343 -12.40 -17.16 -0.99
N SER A 344 -13.56 -16.89 -1.58
CA SER A 344 -14.58 -16.10 -0.92
C SER A 344 -15.94 -16.36 -1.55
N LEU A 345 -16.99 -16.29 -0.73
CA LEU A 345 -18.32 -15.98 -1.24
C LEU A 345 -18.31 -14.60 -1.92
N HIS A 346 -19.26 -14.38 -2.81
CA HIS A 346 -19.35 -13.15 -3.61
C HIS A 346 -20.77 -12.61 -3.56
N ARG A 347 -20.91 -11.32 -3.22
CA ARG A 347 -22.20 -10.63 -3.10
C ARG A 347 -23.14 -11.43 -2.19
N THR A 348 -22.75 -11.53 -0.93
CA THR A 348 -23.45 -12.39 0.03
C THR A 348 -23.34 -11.80 1.43
N ALA A 349 -24.49 -11.71 2.10
CA ALA A 349 -24.57 -11.51 3.54
C ALA A 349 -24.68 -12.86 4.26
N VAL A 350 -23.82 -13.07 5.24
CA VAL A 350 -23.82 -14.25 6.09
C VAL A 350 -24.11 -13.81 7.52
N HIS A 351 -25.12 -14.42 8.14
CA HIS A 351 -25.52 -14.12 9.52
C HIS A 351 -25.40 -15.36 10.39
N GLU A 352 -25.06 -15.15 11.66
CA GLU A 352 -25.33 -16.14 12.71
C GLU A 352 -26.84 -16.21 12.99
N ASP A 353 -27.28 -17.31 13.60
CA ASP A 353 -28.65 -17.52 14.06
C ASP A 353 -28.67 -18.49 15.25
N GLU A 354 -29.84 -18.95 15.67
CA GLU A 354 -29.97 -19.91 16.78
C GLU A 354 -29.29 -21.26 16.48
N TYR A 355 -29.14 -21.62 15.21
CA TYR A 355 -28.59 -22.90 14.77
C TYR A 355 -27.13 -22.81 14.35
N PHE A 356 -26.70 -21.69 13.75
CA PHE A 356 -25.36 -21.51 13.18
C PHE A 356 -24.58 -20.36 13.82
N THR A 357 -23.25 -20.51 13.85
CA THR A 357 -22.29 -19.47 14.21
C THR A 357 -21.27 -19.27 13.09
N ILE A 358 -20.65 -18.08 13.04
CA ILE A 358 -19.55 -17.77 12.12
C ILE A 358 -18.25 -17.72 12.90
N ILE A 359 -17.24 -18.48 12.46
CA ILE A 359 -15.93 -18.56 13.11
C ILE A 359 -14.84 -18.30 12.08
N ASP A 360 -14.01 -17.30 12.36
CA ASP A 360 -12.75 -16.97 11.68
C ASP A 360 -11.63 -17.72 12.38
N LEU A 361 -10.75 -18.37 11.62
CA LEU A 361 -9.58 -19.11 12.09
C LEU A 361 -8.35 -18.55 11.39
N ASP A 362 -7.50 -17.82 12.12
CA ASP A 362 -6.24 -17.25 11.61
C ASP A 362 -5.04 -17.99 12.21
N VAL A 363 -3.98 -18.19 11.44
CA VAL A 363 -2.73 -18.77 11.92
C VAL A 363 -1.80 -17.67 12.43
N ALA A 364 -1.43 -17.74 13.71
CA ALA A 364 -0.62 -16.72 14.35
C ALA A 364 0.78 -16.65 13.73
N SER A 365 1.16 -15.48 13.19
CA SER A 365 2.47 -15.25 12.58
C SER A 365 2.84 -16.33 11.55
N TYR A 366 1.93 -16.60 10.62
CA TYR A 366 1.90 -17.83 9.81
C TYR A 366 3.24 -18.20 9.15
N TYR A 367 3.73 -17.39 8.21
CA TYR A 367 4.96 -17.72 7.46
C TYR A 367 6.22 -17.81 8.33
N PRO A 368 6.47 -16.91 9.30
CA PRO A 368 7.53 -17.10 10.28
C PRO A 368 7.45 -18.45 11.01
N ASN A 369 6.28 -18.79 11.55
CA ASN A 369 6.12 -20.03 12.31
C ASN A 369 6.18 -21.28 11.41
N LEU A 370 5.73 -21.19 10.16
CA LEU A 370 5.90 -22.26 9.19
C LEU A 370 7.38 -22.57 8.94
N ALA A 371 8.21 -21.53 8.81
CA ALA A 371 9.65 -21.66 8.66
C ALA A 371 10.28 -22.28 9.92
N ILE A 372 9.91 -21.80 11.11
CA ILE A 372 10.43 -22.27 12.41
C ILE A 372 10.07 -23.75 12.63
N SER A 373 8.78 -24.09 12.55
CA SER A 373 8.28 -25.43 12.90
C SER A 373 8.76 -26.52 11.94
N ASN A 374 9.08 -26.17 10.69
CA ASN A 374 9.56 -27.12 9.68
C ASN A 374 11.05 -26.98 9.35
N ARG A 375 11.79 -26.16 10.10
CA ARG A 375 13.23 -25.89 9.88
C ARG A 375 13.54 -25.51 8.42
N VAL A 376 12.74 -24.62 7.84
CA VAL A 376 12.93 -24.12 6.47
C VAL A 376 13.74 -22.83 6.52
N TYR A 377 14.84 -22.76 5.77
CA TYR A 377 15.79 -21.65 5.78
C TYR A 377 16.36 -21.37 4.38
N PRO A 378 16.81 -20.13 4.09
CA PRO A 378 17.62 -19.85 2.91
C PRO A 378 18.93 -20.64 2.93
N GLU A 379 19.28 -21.29 1.83
CA GLU A 379 20.39 -22.26 1.78
C GLU A 379 21.74 -21.67 2.28
N HIS A 380 22.02 -20.41 1.92
CA HIS A 380 23.25 -19.72 2.32
C HIS A 380 23.28 -19.26 3.79
N LEU A 381 22.15 -19.26 4.50
CA LEU A 381 22.07 -18.90 5.93
C LEU A 381 22.04 -20.13 6.84
N GLY A 382 21.81 -21.32 6.29
CA GLY A 382 21.84 -22.57 7.06
C GLY A 382 20.77 -22.65 8.17
N GLU A 383 20.80 -23.75 8.91
CA GLU A 383 19.71 -24.13 9.80
C GLU A 383 19.52 -23.19 11.01
N GLN A 384 20.60 -22.60 11.55
CA GLN A 384 20.53 -21.70 12.71
C GLN A 384 19.72 -20.43 12.44
N PHE A 385 19.46 -20.10 11.16
CA PHE A 385 18.49 -19.09 10.77
C PHE A 385 17.14 -19.30 11.47
N CYS A 386 16.67 -20.54 11.59
CA CYS A 386 15.40 -20.87 12.23
C CYS A 386 15.43 -20.59 13.74
N ASP A 387 16.59 -20.78 14.39
CA ASP A 387 16.77 -20.50 15.82
C ASP A 387 16.72 -18.99 16.09
N ILE A 388 17.34 -18.18 15.23
CA ILE A 388 17.23 -16.71 15.27
C ILE A 388 15.79 -16.28 15.05
N TYR A 389 15.12 -16.87 14.06
CA TYR A 389 13.73 -16.55 13.75
C TYR A 389 12.81 -16.84 14.95
N SER A 390 13.04 -17.97 15.63
CA SER A 390 12.34 -18.35 16.85
C SER A 390 12.63 -17.40 18.01
N ASP A 391 13.89 -17.01 18.22
CA ASP A 391 14.29 -16.04 19.24
C ASP A 391 13.60 -14.67 19.04
N VAL A 392 13.60 -14.15 17.80
CA VAL A 392 12.89 -12.90 17.45
C VAL A 392 11.38 -13.02 17.74
N TYR A 393 10.79 -14.18 17.47
CA TYR A 393 9.37 -14.45 17.76
C TYR A 393 9.07 -14.46 19.27
N GLU A 394 9.91 -15.11 20.09
CA GLU A 394 9.74 -15.14 21.54
C GLU A 394 10.04 -13.79 22.22
N GLN A 395 11.03 -13.05 21.71
CA GLN A 395 11.26 -11.67 22.13
C GLN A 395 10.04 -10.79 21.86
N ARG A 396 9.36 -10.97 20.72
CA ARG A 396 8.13 -10.23 20.41
C ARG A 396 7.02 -10.53 21.41
N LYS A 397 6.84 -11.81 21.77
CA LYS A 397 5.85 -12.23 22.78
C LYS A 397 6.18 -11.61 24.15
N THR A 398 7.44 -11.57 24.52
CA THR A 398 7.92 -10.95 25.76
C THR A 398 7.69 -9.45 25.77
N ALA A 399 8.06 -8.75 24.70
CA ALA A 399 7.83 -7.31 24.54
C ALA A 399 6.34 -6.94 24.60
N LYS A 400 5.47 -7.75 23.98
CA LYS A 400 4.01 -7.59 24.05
C LYS A 400 3.49 -7.72 25.48
N LYS A 401 3.97 -8.69 26.26
CA LYS A 401 3.61 -8.86 27.68
C LYS A 401 4.12 -7.71 28.56
N ALA A 402 5.28 -7.16 28.23
CA ALA A 402 5.91 -6.06 28.95
C ALA A 402 5.38 -4.66 28.56
N GLY A 403 4.46 -4.56 27.60
CA GLY A 403 3.94 -3.26 27.11
C GLY A 403 4.96 -2.44 26.33
N GLN A 404 5.98 -3.08 25.74
CA GLN A 404 7.03 -2.41 24.96
C GLN A 404 6.59 -2.25 23.49
N ASP A 405 5.67 -1.33 23.23
CA ASP A 405 4.99 -1.17 21.93
C ASP A 405 5.94 -0.98 20.75
N ALA A 406 6.95 -0.12 20.88
CA ALA A 406 7.97 0.07 19.87
C ALA A 406 8.70 -1.24 19.55
N ILE A 407 9.21 -1.93 20.57
CA ILE A 407 9.99 -3.16 20.38
C ILE A 407 9.12 -4.26 19.76
N GLN A 408 7.89 -4.49 20.25
CA GLN A 408 7.02 -5.51 19.66
C GLN A 408 6.64 -5.19 18.20
N ALA A 409 6.48 -3.91 17.84
CA ALA A 409 6.20 -3.47 16.48
C ALA A 409 7.40 -3.74 15.56
N MET A 410 8.61 -3.36 15.99
CA MET A 410 9.85 -3.65 15.29
C MET A 410 10.05 -5.15 15.06
N LEU A 411 9.90 -5.96 16.11
CA LEU A 411 10.07 -7.42 16.01
C LEU A 411 9.02 -8.04 15.07
N LYS A 412 7.77 -7.54 15.08
CA LYS A 412 6.76 -7.96 14.10
C LYS A 412 7.20 -7.65 12.66
N LEU A 413 7.78 -6.48 12.43
CA LEU A 413 8.30 -6.07 11.12
C LEU A 413 9.49 -6.94 10.71
N ALA A 414 10.41 -7.23 11.64
CA ALA A 414 11.54 -8.12 11.39
C ALA A 414 11.04 -9.49 10.92
N LEU A 415 10.12 -10.12 11.65
CA LEU A 415 9.53 -11.40 11.25
C LEU A 415 8.93 -11.36 9.85
N ASN A 416 8.05 -10.39 9.56
CA ASN A 416 7.35 -10.36 8.28
C ASN A 416 8.25 -9.96 7.09
N SER A 417 9.26 -9.11 7.34
CA SER A 417 10.17 -8.59 6.31
C SER A 417 11.03 -9.68 5.71
N VAL A 418 11.51 -10.64 6.51
CA VAL A 418 12.42 -11.70 6.06
C VAL A 418 11.82 -12.55 4.96
N TYR A 419 10.57 -13.01 5.13
CA TYR A 419 9.84 -13.73 4.07
C TYR A 419 9.59 -12.85 2.84
N GLY A 420 9.17 -11.60 3.02
CA GLY A 420 8.92 -10.72 1.87
C GLY A 420 10.17 -10.45 1.04
N ASP A 421 11.31 -10.36 1.71
CA ASP A 421 12.61 -10.05 1.13
C ASP A 421 13.33 -11.29 0.57
N SER A 422 12.90 -12.52 0.88
CA SER A 422 13.54 -13.73 0.34
C SER A 422 13.28 -13.93 -1.15
N ASN A 423 12.34 -13.18 -1.75
CA ASN A 423 12.10 -13.12 -3.18
C ASN A 423 12.67 -11.84 -3.83
N SER A 424 13.43 -11.02 -3.10
CA SER A 424 14.05 -9.80 -3.61
C SER A 424 15.53 -9.99 -3.90
N VAL A 425 15.93 -9.89 -5.17
CA VAL A 425 17.33 -10.02 -5.62
C VAL A 425 18.29 -9.00 -5.00
N TYR A 426 17.76 -7.95 -4.37
CA TYR A 426 18.55 -6.92 -3.66
C TYR A 426 18.64 -7.19 -2.15
N SER A 427 18.21 -8.36 -1.69
CA SER A 427 18.16 -8.70 -0.27
C SER A 427 19.15 -9.80 0.11
N PRO A 428 19.84 -9.71 1.26
CA PRO A 428 20.66 -10.82 1.77
C PRO A 428 19.85 -12.04 2.20
N PHE A 429 18.52 -12.02 2.11
CA PHE A 429 17.66 -13.19 2.37
C PHE A 429 17.28 -13.93 1.09
N TYR A 430 17.75 -13.47 -0.07
CA TYR A 430 17.30 -13.96 -1.37
C TYR A 430 17.59 -15.46 -1.53
N ASP A 431 16.51 -16.24 -1.51
CA ASP A 431 16.45 -17.63 -1.91
C ASP A 431 15.00 -17.90 -2.37
N PRO A 432 14.77 -17.96 -3.69
CA PRO A 432 13.43 -18.12 -4.21
C PRO A 432 12.86 -19.52 -3.94
N LEU A 433 13.68 -20.55 -3.70
CA LEU A 433 13.17 -21.87 -3.26
C LEU A 433 12.59 -21.77 -1.85
N TYR A 434 13.31 -21.12 -0.92
CA TYR A 434 12.79 -20.84 0.43
C TYR A 434 11.43 -20.13 0.36
N THR A 435 11.33 -19.11 -0.49
CA THR A 435 10.06 -18.39 -0.71
C THR A 435 8.96 -19.34 -1.17
N MET A 436 9.21 -20.13 -2.22
CA MET A 436 8.21 -21.07 -2.75
C MET A 436 7.83 -22.16 -1.75
N THR A 437 8.77 -22.69 -0.97
CA THR A 437 8.51 -23.67 0.09
C THR A 437 7.55 -23.11 1.14
N ILE A 438 7.76 -21.88 1.59
CA ILE A 438 6.87 -21.22 2.55
C ILE A 438 5.49 -20.96 1.94
N THR A 439 5.42 -20.38 0.74
CA THR A 439 4.14 -20.02 0.12
C THR A 439 3.33 -21.24 -0.30
N ILE A 440 3.94 -22.24 -0.93
CA ILE A 440 3.21 -23.43 -1.41
C ILE A 440 2.69 -24.22 -0.20
N ASN A 441 3.53 -24.55 0.77
CA ASN A 441 3.06 -25.30 1.93
C ASN A 441 2.09 -24.49 2.77
N GLY A 442 2.26 -23.17 2.89
CA GLY A 442 1.27 -22.32 3.55
C GLY A 442 -0.13 -22.44 2.92
N GLN A 443 -0.22 -22.57 1.60
CA GLN A 443 -1.50 -22.79 0.92
C GLN A 443 -2.02 -24.21 1.14
N LEU A 444 -1.15 -25.23 1.00
CA LEU A 444 -1.52 -26.63 1.15
C LEU A 444 -1.97 -26.96 2.59
N LEU A 445 -1.37 -26.36 3.61
CA LEU A 445 -1.74 -26.57 5.02
C LEU A 445 -3.09 -25.92 5.36
N LEU A 446 -3.44 -24.79 4.74
CA LEU A 446 -4.79 -24.22 4.86
C LEU A 446 -5.82 -25.06 4.09
N CYS A 447 -5.45 -25.64 2.94
CA CYS A 447 -6.29 -26.64 2.27
C CYS A 447 -6.50 -27.88 3.15
N LEU A 448 -5.48 -28.33 3.88
CA LEU A 448 -5.57 -29.47 4.80
C LEU A 448 -6.54 -29.17 5.95
N LEU A 449 -6.46 -27.97 6.53
CA LEU A 449 -7.42 -27.52 7.53
C LEU A 449 -8.84 -27.45 6.96
N ALA A 450 -9.01 -26.83 5.78
CA ALA A 450 -10.30 -26.72 5.11
C ALA A 450 -10.90 -28.11 4.78
N GLU A 451 -10.12 -29.04 4.24
CA GLU A 451 -10.54 -30.41 3.95
C GLU A 451 -11.11 -31.10 5.18
N ARG A 452 -10.39 -31.02 6.32
CA ARG A 452 -10.82 -31.63 7.59
C ARG A 452 -12.10 -31.00 8.13
N LEU A 453 -12.21 -29.67 8.07
CA LEU A 453 -13.40 -28.95 8.52
C LEU A 453 -14.62 -29.26 7.64
N MET A 454 -14.44 -29.43 6.33
CA MET A 454 -15.52 -29.77 5.41
C MET A 454 -16.16 -31.15 5.65
N TYR A 455 -15.54 -32.02 6.45
CA TYR A 455 -16.18 -33.27 6.89
C TYR A 455 -17.17 -33.07 8.04
N ILE A 456 -17.18 -31.91 8.69
CA ILE A 456 -18.17 -31.59 9.72
C ILE A 456 -19.53 -31.39 9.05
N PRO A 457 -20.60 -32.07 9.51
CA PRO A 457 -21.91 -31.96 8.89
C PRO A 457 -22.40 -30.51 8.80
N GLU A 458 -22.89 -30.13 7.62
CA GLU A 458 -23.47 -28.81 7.31
C GLU A 458 -22.53 -27.60 7.44
N LEU A 459 -21.22 -27.83 7.68
CA LEU A 459 -20.24 -26.75 7.66
C LEU A 459 -20.10 -26.18 6.24
N LYS A 460 -20.04 -24.85 6.14
CA LYS A 460 -19.83 -24.14 4.87
C LYS A 460 -18.66 -23.19 4.97
N MET A 461 -17.81 -23.20 3.95
CA MET A 461 -16.77 -22.19 3.78
C MET A 461 -17.39 -20.83 3.44
N ILE A 462 -16.85 -19.77 4.04
CA ILE A 462 -17.18 -18.38 3.73
C ILE A 462 -16.01 -17.72 3.01
N GLN A 463 -14.83 -17.82 3.58
CA GLN A 463 -13.60 -17.20 3.08
C GLN A 463 -12.38 -18.05 3.42
N ILE A 464 -11.33 -17.87 2.63
CA ILE A 464 -9.97 -18.32 2.89
C ILE A 464 -9.02 -17.29 2.29
N ASN A 465 -7.96 -16.95 3.01
CA ASN A 465 -6.94 -16.00 2.59
C ASN A 465 -5.55 -16.55 2.95
N THR A 466 -4.53 -15.71 2.84
CA THR A 466 -3.12 -16.09 3.00
C THR A 466 -2.81 -16.77 4.34
N ASP A 467 -3.50 -16.41 5.40
CA ASP A 467 -3.19 -16.79 6.79
C ASP A 467 -4.34 -17.45 7.56
N GLY A 468 -5.53 -17.59 6.98
CA GLY A 468 -6.68 -18.12 7.68
C GLY A 468 -7.87 -18.49 6.81
N LEU A 469 -8.95 -18.93 7.46
CA LEU A 469 -10.22 -19.24 6.83
C LEU A 469 -11.40 -18.95 7.75
N THR A 470 -12.56 -18.68 7.15
CA THR A 470 -13.80 -18.39 7.86
C THR A 470 -14.89 -19.38 7.47
N VAL A 471 -15.62 -19.90 8.45
CA VAL A 471 -16.66 -20.91 8.26
C VAL A 471 -17.98 -20.53 8.92
N LYS A 472 -19.10 -20.98 8.33
CA LYS A 472 -20.40 -21.05 8.99
C LYS A 472 -20.63 -22.50 9.43
N ILE A 473 -20.87 -22.71 10.73
CA ILE A 473 -20.97 -24.05 11.34
C ILE A 473 -22.18 -24.14 12.26
N PRO A 474 -22.91 -25.27 12.30
CA PRO A 474 -23.93 -25.50 13.32
C PRO A 474 -23.32 -25.41 14.72
N ARG A 475 -23.96 -24.68 15.64
CA ARG A 475 -23.48 -24.47 17.01
C ARG A 475 -23.21 -25.79 17.75
N GLN A 476 -24.02 -26.81 17.48
CA GLN A 476 -23.84 -28.15 18.06
C GLN A 476 -22.51 -28.82 17.67
N TYR A 477 -21.91 -28.49 16.51
CA TYR A 477 -20.69 -29.11 16.01
C TYR A 477 -19.41 -28.29 16.27
N VAL A 478 -19.48 -27.18 17.00
CA VAL A 478 -18.30 -26.37 17.35
C VAL A 478 -17.24 -27.19 18.10
N HIS A 479 -17.65 -28.17 18.89
CA HIS A 479 -16.72 -29.10 19.56
C HIS A 479 -15.91 -29.94 18.56
N MET A 480 -16.47 -30.34 17.43
CA MET A 480 -15.76 -31.07 16.36
C MET A 480 -14.73 -30.17 15.68
N LEU A 481 -15.07 -28.90 15.45
CA LEU A 481 -14.12 -27.91 14.92
C LEU A 481 -12.90 -27.77 15.86
N LYS A 482 -13.13 -27.70 17.18
CA LYS A 482 -12.03 -27.61 18.15
C LYS A 482 -11.20 -28.89 18.25
N GLN A 483 -11.75 -30.06 17.91
CA GLN A 483 -10.97 -31.29 17.74
C GLN A 483 -10.06 -31.21 16.50
N VAL A 484 -10.63 -30.83 15.35
CA VAL A 484 -9.85 -30.64 14.10
C VAL A 484 -8.74 -29.61 14.29
N TRP A 485 -9.04 -28.51 14.98
CA TRP A 485 -8.06 -27.50 15.39
C TRP A 485 -6.90 -28.13 16.16
N ALA A 486 -7.18 -28.84 17.26
CA ALA A 486 -6.15 -29.38 18.13
C ALA A 486 -5.27 -30.41 17.40
N ASP A 487 -5.87 -31.25 16.55
CA ASP A 487 -5.14 -32.21 15.73
C ASP A 487 -4.27 -31.51 14.68
N TRP A 488 -4.78 -30.46 14.04
CA TRP A 488 -4.03 -29.69 13.06
C TRP A 488 -2.86 -28.93 13.69
N GLU A 489 -3.03 -28.27 14.84
CA GLU A 489 -1.93 -27.62 15.56
C GLU A 489 -0.85 -28.63 15.99
N LYS A 490 -1.27 -29.79 16.48
CA LYS A 490 -0.35 -30.85 16.91
C LYS A 490 0.49 -31.40 15.74
N GLU A 491 -0.12 -31.57 14.58
CA GLU A 491 0.56 -32.10 13.39
C GLU A 491 1.47 -31.07 12.72
N THR A 492 1.03 -29.82 12.65
CA THR A 492 1.76 -28.75 11.94
C THR A 492 2.78 -28.02 12.82
N GLY A 493 2.61 -28.08 14.15
CA GLY A 493 3.36 -27.24 15.09
C GLY A 493 3.04 -25.75 14.97
N LEU A 494 1.90 -25.40 14.37
CA LEU A 494 1.42 -24.03 14.21
C LEU A 494 0.30 -23.73 15.21
N VAL A 495 0.02 -22.45 15.42
CA VAL A 495 -1.00 -21.99 16.39
C VAL A 495 -2.10 -21.24 15.66
N LEU A 496 -3.34 -21.63 15.90
CA LEU A 496 -4.54 -20.96 15.43
C LEU A 496 -5.04 -19.96 16.48
N GLU A 497 -5.69 -18.90 16.01
CA GLU A 497 -6.46 -17.93 16.79
C GLU A 497 -7.86 -17.81 16.17
N ASP A 498 -8.90 -17.59 16.97
CA ASP A 498 -10.26 -17.39 16.47
C ASP A 498 -10.88 -16.03 16.77
N ALA A 499 -11.79 -15.65 15.88
CA ALA A 499 -12.76 -14.60 16.09
C ALA A 499 -14.16 -15.12 15.74
N VAL A 500 -15.16 -14.74 16.54
CA VAL A 500 -16.56 -15.11 16.30
C VAL A 500 -17.31 -13.88 15.81
N TYR A 501 -18.06 -14.05 14.72
CA TYR A 501 -18.80 -12.96 14.08
C TYR A 501 -20.32 -13.18 14.17
N LYS A 502 -21.06 -12.08 14.41
CA LYS A 502 -22.53 -12.03 14.26
C LYS A 502 -22.93 -12.05 12.79
N SER A 503 -22.17 -11.34 11.96
CA SER A 503 -22.46 -11.25 10.53
C SER A 503 -21.24 -10.86 9.72
N MET A 504 -21.23 -11.26 8.45
CA MET A 504 -20.30 -10.78 7.43
C MET A 504 -21.06 -10.31 6.20
N PHE A 505 -20.68 -9.16 5.65
CA PHE A 505 -21.22 -8.62 4.41
C PHE A 505 -20.09 -8.61 3.37
N ILE A 506 -20.22 -9.46 2.36
CA ILE A 506 -19.09 -9.81 1.48
C ILE A 506 -19.40 -9.38 0.06
N ARG A 507 -18.59 -8.46 -0.45
CA ARG A 507 -18.55 -8.16 -1.88
C ARG A 507 -17.61 -9.10 -2.61
N ASP A 508 -16.38 -9.20 -2.11
CA ASP A 508 -15.35 -10.13 -2.57
C ASP A 508 -14.26 -10.30 -1.50
N VAL A 509 -13.25 -11.14 -1.78
CA VAL A 509 -12.18 -11.48 -0.83
C VAL A 509 -11.44 -10.27 -0.24
N ASN A 510 -11.37 -9.15 -0.97
CA ASN A 510 -10.67 -7.94 -0.52
C ASN A 510 -11.62 -6.86 0.03
N ASN A 511 -12.93 -7.04 -0.11
CA ASN A 511 -13.94 -6.04 0.20
C ASN A 511 -15.06 -6.68 1.03
N TYR A 512 -15.00 -6.53 2.35
CA TYR A 512 -16.03 -7.05 3.26
C TYR A 512 -16.10 -6.28 4.58
N LEU A 513 -17.22 -6.46 5.28
CA LEU A 513 -17.42 -6.11 6.69
C LEU A 513 -17.58 -7.40 7.50
N ALA A 514 -16.95 -7.48 8.67
CA ALA A 514 -17.23 -8.53 9.65
C ALA A 514 -17.56 -7.88 11.01
N VAL A 515 -18.70 -8.27 11.59
CA VAL A 515 -19.22 -7.72 12.84
C VAL A 515 -18.98 -8.74 13.95
N GLY A 516 -18.15 -8.39 14.93
CA GLY A 516 -17.82 -9.21 16.08
C GLY A 516 -19.00 -9.38 17.04
N VAL A 517 -18.92 -10.41 17.88
CA VAL A 517 -19.89 -10.62 18.98
C VAL A 517 -19.90 -9.46 19.99
N ASP A 518 -18.82 -8.68 20.04
CA ASP A 518 -18.64 -7.46 20.84
C ASP A 518 -19.04 -6.17 20.11
N ASP A 519 -19.71 -6.27 18.96
CA ASP A 519 -20.08 -5.16 18.08
C ASP A 519 -18.90 -4.40 17.45
N SER A 520 -17.68 -4.93 17.57
CA SER A 520 -16.55 -4.45 16.79
C SER A 520 -16.76 -4.71 15.29
N VAL A 521 -16.27 -3.81 14.44
CA VAL A 521 -16.46 -3.92 12.98
C VAL A 521 -15.11 -3.92 12.27
N LYS A 522 -14.78 -5.05 11.64
CA LYS A 522 -13.62 -5.21 10.76
C LYS A 522 -14.01 -4.72 9.36
N ARG A 523 -13.30 -3.69 8.86
CA ARG A 523 -13.54 -3.06 7.56
C ARG A 523 -12.42 -3.38 6.60
N LYS A 524 -12.72 -3.95 5.44
CA LYS A 524 -11.72 -4.26 4.41
C LYS A 524 -12.08 -3.67 3.05
N GLY A 525 -11.05 -3.23 2.32
CA GLY A 525 -11.19 -2.67 0.98
C GLY A 525 -12.14 -1.49 0.93
N ALA A 526 -13.18 -1.60 0.10
CA ALA A 526 -14.17 -0.57 -0.18
C ALA A 526 -14.96 -0.06 1.04
N TYR A 527 -14.95 -0.78 2.18
CA TYR A 527 -15.60 -0.33 3.42
C TYR A 527 -14.64 0.38 4.39
N ASN A 528 -13.33 0.40 4.09
CA ASN A 528 -12.37 1.10 4.92
C ASN A 528 -12.54 2.61 4.77
N HIS A 529 -13.08 3.26 5.80
CA HIS A 529 -13.50 4.65 5.72
C HIS A 529 -13.01 5.52 6.88
N ILE A 530 -12.19 4.96 7.76
CA ILE A 530 -11.65 5.69 8.90
C ILE A 530 -10.54 6.60 8.38
N SER A 531 -10.73 7.90 8.50
CA SER A 531 -9.78 8.90 8.00
C SER A 531 -8.43 8.78 8.71
N PRO A 532 -7.30 9.05 8.04
CA PRO A 532 -5.97 9.03 8.68
C PRO A 532 -5.89 9.93 9.93
N VAL A 533 -6.62 11.05 9.91
CA VAL A 533 -6.68 12.05 11.00
C VAL A 533 -7.74 11.77 12.07
N ASP A 534 -8.51 10.69 11.96
CA ASP A 534 -9.54 10.36 12.97
C ASP A 534 -8.90 9.69 14.20
N THR A 535 -8.59 10.51 15.21
CA THR A 535 -7.87 10.07 16.40
C THR A 535 -8.67 9.21 17.36
N ASN A 536 -9.99 9.05 17.14
CA ASN A 536 -10.84 8.15 17.93
C ASN A 536 -10.54 6.67 17.65
N TYR A 537 -9.86 6.38 16.54
CA TYR A 537 -9.49 5.03 16.12
C TYR A 537 -8.00 4.80 16.25
N LYS A 538 -7.58 3.55 16.44
CA LYS A 538 -6.14 3.21 16.46
C LYS A 538 -5.56 3.39 15.06
N ALA A 539 -4.28 3.79 14.96
CA ALA A 539 -3.61 4.03 13.68
C ALA A 539 -3.77 2.87 12.67
N LYS A 540 -3.75 1.61 13.13
CA LYS A 540 -3.93 0.41 12.29
C LYS A 540 -5.33 0.25 11.68
N GLU A 541 -6.32 0.96 12.19
CA GLU A 541 -7.71 0.93 11.73
C GLU A 541 -8.00 2.06 10.74
N ARG A 542 -7.11 3.06 10.67
CA ARG A 542 -7.23 4.20 9.77
C ARG A 542 -6.74 3.83 8.38
N LEU A 543 -7.20 4.59 7.39
CA LEU A 543 -6.64 4.53 6.04
C LEU A 543 -5.15 4.89 6.07
N ASP A 544 -4.36 4.17 5.29
CA ASP A 544 -2.97 4.54 5.04
C ASP A 544 -2.91 5.86 4.25
N TRP A 545 -1.94 6.72 4.56
CA TRP A 545 -1.75 8.03 3.95
C TRP A 545 -1.65 8.02 2.42
N SER A 546 -1.29 6.88 1.81
CA SER A 546 -1.23 6.74 0.34
C SER A 546 -2.56 6.29 -0.29
N LYS A 547 -3.58 5.97 0.50
CA LYS A 547 -4.87 5.49 -0.01
C LYS A 547 -5.76 6.66 -0.43
N ASP A 548 -6.83 6.33 -1.13
CA ASP A 548 -7.85 7.29 -1.53
C ASP A 548 -8.88 7.42 -0.41
N SER A 549 -9.14 8.65 0.01
CA SER A 549 -10.15 9.01 1.02
C SER A 549 -11.28 9.83 0.40
N SER A 550 -11.51 9.66 -0.91
CA SER A 550 -12.61 10.32 -1.60
C SER A 550 -13.96 9.76 -1.16
N ALA A 551 -14.93 10.66 -0.95
CA ALA A 551 -16.32 10.35 -0.65
C ALA A 551 -16.51 9.37 0.52
N LEU A 552 -15.77 9.52 1.63
CA LEU A 552 -15.87 8.67 2.83
C LEU A 552 -17.29 8.53 3.39
N VAL A 553 -18.19 9.47 3.11
CA VAL A 553 -19.61 9.37 3.47
C VAL A 553 -20.27 8.13 2.85
N VAL A 554 -19.82 7.67 1.68
CA VAL A 554 -20.35 6.51 0.96
C VAL A 554 -20.11 5.21 1.73
N PRO A 555 -18.86 4.81 2.04
CA PRO A 555 -18.61 3.62 2.84
C PRO A 555 -19.10 3.74 4.29
N LYS A 556 -19.12 4.95 4.88
CA LYS A 556 -19.76 5.22 6.18
C LYS A 556 -21.26 4.87 6.17
N ALA A 557 -21.98 5.37 5.17
CA ALA A 557 -23.41 5.12 5.00
C ALA A 557 -23.69 3.64 4.69
N ALA A 558 -22.87 3.01 3.85
CA ALA A 558 -23.01 1.59 3.52
C ALA A 558 -22.84 0.70 4.75
N GLU A 559 -21.82 0.94 5.58
CA GLU A 559 -21.69 0.23 6.85
C GLU A 559 -22.87 0.50 7.79
N ALA A 560 -23.28 1.76 7.94
CA ALA A 560 -24.39 2.12 8.83
C ALA A 560 -25.69 1.40 8.44
N TYR A 561 -25.95 1.28 7.15
CA TYR A 561 -27.08 0.52 6.63
C TYR A 561 -26.92 -0.99 6.85
N LEU A 562 -25.79 -1.58 6.46
CA LEU A 562 -25.58 -3.03 6.54
C LEU A 562 -25.56 -3.53 7.99
N VAL A 563 -24.88 -2.81 8.89
CA VAL A 563 -24.66 -3.24 10.27
C VAL A 563 -25.80 -2.81 11.20
N ARG A 564 -26.36 -1.61 10.99
CA ARG A 564 -27.31 -0.99 11.94
C ARG A 564 -28.68 -0.70 11.33
N GLY A 565 -28.90 -0.99 10.05
CA GLY A 565 -30.18 -0.74 9.37
C GLY A 565 -30.52 0.73 9.16
N ILE A 566 -29.56 1.66 9.33
CA ILE A 566 -29.82 3.10 9.20
C ILE A 566 -30.07 3.43 7.72
N PRO A 567 -31.20 4.05 7.35
CA PRO A 567 -31.50 4.38 5.97
C PRO A 567 -30.42 5.29 5.34
N LEU A 568 -29.97 4.95 4.13
CA LEU A 568 -28.87 5.68 3.46
C LEU A 568 -29.13 7.16 3.32
N ARG A 569 -30.35 7.51 2.91
CA ARG A 569 -30.73 8.91 2.74
C ARG A 569 -30.68 9.65 4.07
N GLU A 570 -31.20 9.04 5.14
CA GLU A 570 -31.18 9.61 6.48
C GLU A 570 -29.75 9.89 6.93
N PHE A 571 -28.88 8.87 6.88
CA PHE A 571 -27.47 8.99 7.24
C PHE A 571 -26.77 10.10 6.44
N ILE A 572 -26.88 10.06 5.11
CA ILE A 572 -26.14 10.97 4.22
C ILE A 572 -26.62 12.41 4.37
N THR A 573 -27.93 12.66 4.49
CA THR A 573 -28.45 14.04 4.60
C THR A 573 -28.25 14.67 5.97
N GLN A 574 -28.08 13.86 7.02
CA GLN A 574 -27.80 14.34 8.37
C GLN A 574 -26.29 14.45 8.67
N HIS A 575 -25.44 13.94 7.77
CA HIS A 575 -23.99 13.99 7.92
C HIS A 575 -23.46 15.42 7.74
N THR A 576 -22.75 15.93 8.73
CA THR A 576 -22.35 17.34 8.79
C THR A 576 -20.90 17.59 8.38
N ASP A 577 -20.05 16.57 8.42
CA ASP A 577 -18.64 16.72 8.08
C ASP A 577 -18.45 16.76 6.56
N ILE A 578 -18.25 17.98 6.06
CA ILE A 578 -18.09 18.26 4.63
C ILE A 578 -16.90 17.52 4.01
N PHE A 579 -15.84 17.25 4.77
CA PHE A 579 -14.66 16.56 4.23
C PHE A 579 -14.97 15.12 3.81
N ASP A 580 -15.96 14.47 4.43
CA ASP A 580 -16.38 13.13 4.04
C ASP A 580 -17.11 13.09 2.68
N PHE A 581 -17.56 14.24 2.17
CA PHE A 581 -18.16 14.35 0.83
C PHE A 581 -17.13 14.66 -0.26
N MET A 582 -15.93 15.10 0.12
CA MET A 582 -14.93 15.57 -0.83
C MET A 582 -14.32 14.42 -1.62
N LEU A 583 -14.04 14.67 -2.90
CA LEU A 583 -13.31 13.81 -3.81
C LEU A 583 -12.05 14.53 -4.29
N ARG A 584 -11.08 13.76 -4.79
CA ARG A 584 -9.86 14.30 -5.38
C ARG A 584 -9.55 13.64 -6.71
N GLU A 585 -9.42 14.44 -7.77
CA GLU A 585 -8.84 14.01 -9.04
C GLU A 585 -7.38 14.49 -9.13
N LYS A 586 -6.50 13.62 -9.62
CA LYS A 586 -5.11 13.98 -9.94
C LYS A 586 -4.77 13.57 -11.37
N VAL A 587 -4.26 14.51 -12.16
CA VAL A 587 -3.78 14.25 -13.53
C VAL A 587 -2.31 14.63 -13.68
N PRO A 588 -1.52 13.91 -14.51
CA PRO A 588 -0.13 14.28 -14.78
C PRO A 588 -0.05 15.60 -15.55
N LYS A 589 1.13 16.24 -15.59
CA LYS A 589 1.37 17.51 -16.33
C LYS A 589 1.05 17.44 -17.83
N THR A 590 1.03 16.24 -18.43
CA THR A 590 0.63 16.01 -19.83
C THR A 590 -0.89 16.07 -20.05
N MET A 591 -1.67 16.21 -18.98
CA MET A 591 -3.12 16.29 -18.96
C MET A 591 -3.55 17.52 -18.16
N ARG A 592 -4.83 17.88 -18.26
CA ARG A 592 -5.42 18.97 -17.48
C ARG A 592 -6.84 18.65 -17.04
N ILE A 593 -7.31 19.38 -16.04
CA ILE A 593 -8.70 19.33 -15.56
C ILE A 593 -9.38 20.63 -15.98
N GLU A 594 -10.56 20.52 -16.58
CA GLU A 594 -11.36 21.66 -17.03
C GLU A 594 -12.76 21.60 -16.43
N LEU A 595 -13.30 22.76 -16.01
CA LEU A 595 -14.71 22.97 -15.69
C LEU A 595 -15.40 23.64 -16.87
N MET A 596 -16.58 23.15 -17.25
CA MET A 596 -17.37 23.76 -18.32
C MET A 596 -18.32 24.81 -17.74
N ASN A 597 -18.22 26.03 -18.27
CA ASN A 597 -19.07 27.16 -17.91
C ASN A 597 -20.44 27.09 -18.59
N PRO A 598 -21.45 27.81 -18.09
CA PRO A 598 -22.79 27.85 -18.69
C PRO A 598 -22.83 28.35 -20.13
N ASP A 599 -21.86 29.18 -20.54
CA ASP A 599 -21.70 29.67 -21.91
C ASP A 599 -21.00 28.67 -22.85
N GLY A 600 -20.61 27.49 -22.35
CA GLY A 600 -19.90 26.45 -23.09
C GLY A 600 -18.38 26.64 -23.14
N SER A 601 -17.83 27.69 -22.54
CA SER A 601 -16.38 27.86 -22.37
C SER A 601 -15.82 26.90 -21.31
N TYR A 602 -14.49 26.68 -21.34
CA TYR A 602 -13.81 25.81 -20.40
C TYR A 602 -12.81 26.61 -19.56
N GLU A 603 -12.85 26.41 -18.25
CA GLU A 603 -11.89 26.96 -17.30
C GLU A 603 -10.97 25.84 -16.82
N GLN A 604 -9.66 25.98 -17.03
CA GLN A 604 -8.70 25.03 -16.48
C GLN A 604 -8.54 25.26 -14.98
N VAL A 605 -8.60 24.18 -14.20
CA VAL A 605 -8.27 24.16 -12.78
C VAL A 605 -6.98 23.38 -12.53
N GLN A 606 -6.48 23.41 -11.30
CA GLN A 606 -5.22 22.76 -10.96
C GLN A 606 -5.25 21.24 -11.18
N ASN A 607 -4.08 20.63 -11.39
CA ASN A 607 -3.99 19.23 -11.79
C ASN A 607 -4.27 18.26 -10.64
N THR A 608 -4.15 18.71 -9.39
CA THR A 608 -4.64 17.99 -8.21
C THR A 608 -5.83 18.74 -7.63
N THR A 609 -7.04 18.42 -8.08
CA THR A 609 -8.25 19.18 -7.71
C THR A 609 -9.08 18.42 -6.68
N ARG A 610 -9.37 19.08 -5.55
CA ARG A 610 -10.43 18.70 -4.62
C ARG A 610 -11.75 19.31 -5.05
N TYR A 611 -12.80 18.51 -4.99
CA TYR A 611 -14.15 18.91 -5.36
C TYR A 611 -15.19 18.09 -4.61
N TYR A 612 -16.46 18.47 -4.67
CA TYR A 612 -17.59 17.61 -4.27
C TYR A 612 -18.73 17.73 -5.27
N VAL A 613 -19.64 16.75 -5.26
CA VAL A 613 -20.81 16.76 -6.13
C VAL A 613 -21.87 17.67 -5.54
N ALA A 614 -22.23 18.71 -6.30
CA ALA A 614 -22.98 19.86 -5.80
C ALA A 614 -24.11 20.26 -6.75
N LYS A 615 -25.25 20.70 -6.18
CA LYS A 615 -26.35 21.27 -6.96
C LYS A 615 -25.96 22.68 -7.41
N GLY A 616 -26.15 22.95 -8.70
CA GLY A 616 -25.74 24.22 -9.32
C GLY A 616 -24.23 24.31 -9.61
N GLY A 617 -23.49 23.21 -9.50
CA GLY A 617 -22.09 23.13 -9.89
C GLY A 617 -21.87 23.11 -11.42
N ARG A 618 -20.67 22.75 -11.84
CA ARG A 618 -20.26 22.66 -13.25
C ARG A 618 -19.82 21.25 -13.63
N PRO A 619 -20.00 20.81 -14.88
CA PRO A 619 -19.39 19.57 -15.35
C PRO A 619 -17.86 19.69 -15.33
N MET A 620 -17.19 18.65 -14.83
CA MET A 620 -15.73 18.58 -14.79
C MET A 620 -15.20 17.52 -15.74
N PHE A 621 -14.09 17.82 -16.42
CA PHE A 621 -13.50 16.96 -17.44
C PHE A 621 -12.02 16.77 -17.21
N LYS A 622 -11.56 15.54 -17.44
CA LYS A 622 -10.16 15.21 -17.67
C LYS A 622 -9.87 15.33 -19.16
N VAL A 623 -8.93 16.20 -19.52
CA VAL A 623 -8.48 16.36 -20.90
C VAL A 623 -7.14 15.68 -21.10
N MET A 624 -7.10 14.80 -22.10
CA MET A 624 -5.96 13.96 -22.43
C MET A 624 -5.43 14.31 -23.82
N PRO A 625 -4.12 14.12 -24.05
CA PRO A 625 -3.55 14.31 -25.37
C PRO A 625 -4.17 13.35 -26.39
N PRO A 626 -4.06 13.70 -27.68
CA PRO A 626 -4.42 12.80 -28.78
C PRO A 626 -3.71 11.45 -28.68
N LEU A 627 -4.35 10.38 -29.17
CA LEU A 627 -3.70 9.06 -29.29
C LEU A 627 -2.66 9.03 -30.40
N GLU A 628 -2.85 9.85 -31.44
CA GLU A 628 -2.00 9.96 -32.61
C GLU A 628 -1.56 11.41 -32.79
N GLN A 629 -0.35 11.61 -33.30
CA GLN A 629 0.20 12.94 -33.54
C GLN A 629 -0.69 13.73 -34.52
N GLY A 630 -1.10 14.94 -34.11
CA GLY A 630 -2.04 15.78 -34.89
C GLY A 630 -3.52 15.44 -34.71
N GLY A 631 -3.87 14.46 -33.88
CA GLY A 631 -5.26 14.13 -33.56
C GLY A 631 -5.95 15.15 -32.63
N LYS A 632 -7.23 14.90 -32.32
CA LYS A 632 -8.00 15.71 -31.36
C LYS A 632 -7.75 15.27 -29.93
N GLU A 633 -7.75 16.24 -29.02
CA GLU A 633 -7.75 15.97 -27.59
C GLU A 633 -8.98 15.17 -27.17
N ARG A 634 -8.82 14.34 -26.14
CA ARG A 634 -9.88 13.48 -25.62
C ARG A 634 -10.36 14.01 -24.28
N ARG A 635 -11.66 14.24 -24.16
CA ARG A 635 -12.29 14.69 -22.91
C ARG A 635 -13.10 13.55 -22.29
N ASN A 636 -12.80 13.22 -21.04
CA ASN A 636 -13.57 12.28 -20.24
C ASN A 636 -14.22 13.03 -19.06
N GLY A 637 -15.53 12.88 -18.89
CA GLY A 637 -16.23 13.47 -17.75
C GLY A 637 -15.81 12.84 -16.43
N ILE A 638 -15.56 13.67 -15.43
CA ILE A 638 -15.36 13.27 -14.03
C ILE A 638 -16.72 13.38 -13.34
N CYS A 639 -17.12 12.33 -12.61
CA CYS A 639 -18.48 12.17 -12.12
C CYS A 639 -19.53 12.40 -13.24
N ALA A 640 -19.33 11.76 -14.40
CA ALA A 640 -20.13 12.01 -15.60
C ALA A 640 -21.64 11.95 -15.32
N GLY A 641 -22.37 12.98 -15.77
CA GLY A 641 -23.79 13.16 -15.51
C GLY A 641 -24.11 13.98 -14.25
N TRP A 642 -23.12 14.31 -13.44
CA TRP A 642 -23.25 15.13 -12.24
C TRP A 642 -22.49 16.45 -12.35
N MET A 643 -22.88 17.39 -11.51
CA MET A 643 -22.26 18.71 -11.41
C MET A 643 -21.39 18.77 -10.16
N VAL A 644 -20.24 19.44 -10.25
CA VAL A 644 -19.30 19.54 -9.12
C VAL A 644 -18.98 20.98 -8.78
N GLN A 645 -18.58 21.21 -7.53
CA GLN A 645 -17.91 22.43 -7.12
C GLN A 645 -16.44 22.12 -6.83
N GLU A 646 -15.53 22.87 -7.47
CA GLU A 646 -14.12 22.87 -7.12
C GLU A 646 -13.92 23.57 -5.77
N CYS A 647 -13.09 22.97 -4.90
CA CYS A 647 -12.95 23.36 -3.50
C CYS A 647 -11.52 23.20 -3.00
N ASN A 648 -10.52 23.50 -3.83
CA ASN A 648 -9.12 23.48 -3.40
C ASN A 648 -8.89 24.41 -2.22
N ASN A 649 -9.57 25.56 -2.19
CA ASN A 649 -9.77 26.35 -0.98
C ASN A 649 -11.16 26.06 -0.39
N MET A 650 -11.22 25.66 0.89
CA MET A 650 -12.48 25.38 1.59
C MET A 650 -13.41 26.60 1.68
N MET A 651 -12.89 27.83 1.55
CA MET A 651 -13.71 29.04 1.45
C MET A 651 -14.61 29.06 0.20
N ASN A 652 -14.28 28.26 -0.82
CA ASN A 652 -15.08 28.15 -2.05
C ASN A 652 -16.29 27.20 -1.89
N VAL A 653 -16.42 26.48 -0.77
CA VAL A 653 -17.55 25.57 -0.52
C VAL A 653 -18.80 26.41 -0.23
N THR A 654 -19.60 26.65 -1.27
CA THR A 654 -20.77 27.54 -1.19
C THR A 654 -22.05 26.92 -1.73
N LEU A 655 -21.95 25.89 -2.56
CA LEU A 655 -23.10 25.25 -3.18
C LEU A 655 -23.66 24.12 -2.30
N PRO A 656 -24.98 23.88 -2.33
CA PRO A 656 -25.56 22.75 -1.60
C PRO A 656 -25.10 21.41 -2.19
N ILE A 657 -24.78 20.45 -1.32
CA ILE A 657 -24.39 19.09 -1.72
C ILE A 657 -25.52 18.43 -2.53
N ASP A 658 -25.15 17.72 -3.60
CA ASP A 658 -26.08 16.83 -4.30
C ASP A 658 -26.05 15.43 -3.67
N TYR A 659 -26.85 15.25 -2.61
CA TYR A 659 -26.93 13.99 -1.87
C TYR A 659 -27.34 12.78 -2.72
N GLU A 660 -28.00 12.97 -3.88
CA GLU A 660 -28.41 11.84 -4.73
C GLU A 660 -27.22 11.06 -5.29
N TYR A 661 -26.13 11.76 -5.62
CA TYR A 661 -24.90 11.13 -6.06
C TYR A 661 -24.39 10.13 -5.01
N TYR A 662 -24.18 10.62 -3.79
CA TYR A 662 -23.63 9.82 -2.69
C TYR A 662 -24.56 8.69 -2.27
N VAL A 663 -25.88 8.92 -2.27
CA VAL A 663 -26.88 7.86 -2.05
C VAL A 663 -26.77 6.79 -3.14
N SER A 664 -26.60 7.18 -4.41
CA SER A 664 -26.48 6.23 -5.51
C SER A 664 -25.19 5.39 -5.44
N GLU A 665 -24.06 5.99 -5.06
CA GLU A 665 -22.79 5.28 -4.86
C GLU A 665 -22.86 4.33 -3.66
N ALA A 666 -23.50 4.74 -2.56
CA ALA A 666 -23.68 3.86 -1.39
C ALA A 666 -24.59 2.67 -1.71
N LYS A 667 -25.66 2.88 -2.49
CA LYS A 667 -26.53 1.78 -2.97
C LYS A 667 -25.75 0.77 -3.80
N LYS A 668 -24.93 1.22 -4.75
CA LYS A 668 -24.09 0.32 -5.56
C LYS A 668 -23.18 -0.55 -4.68
N LEU A 669 -22.60 0.04 -3.63
CA LEU A 669 -21.75 -0.71 -2.71
C LEU A 669 -22.54 -1.79 -1.94
N ILE A 670 -23.76 -1.47 -1.47
CA ILE A 670 -24.64 -2.40 -0.76
C ILE A 670 -25.15 -3.52 -1.65
N GLU A 671 -25.60 -3.21 -2.86
CA GLU A 671 -26.07 -4.21 -3.85
C GLU A 671 -24.97 -5.20 -4.24
N LEU A 672 -23.71 -4.81 -4.10
CA LEU A 672 -22.57 -5.71 -4.29
C LEU A 672 -22.23 -6.52 -3.04
N SER A 673 -22.88 -6.28 -1.90
CA SER A 673 -22.61 -6.91 -0.59
C SER A 673 -23.67 -7.93 -0.16
N LEU A 674 -24.86 -7.80 -0.72
CA LEU A 674 -26.04 -8.63 -0.48
C LEU A 674 -26.22 -9.59 -1.64
#